data_AF-A0A816F8D3-F1
#
_entry.id   AF-A0A816F8D3-F1
#
_cell.length_a   1.000
_cell.length_b   1.000
_cell.length_c   1.000
_cell.angle_alpha   90.00
_cell.angle_beta   90.00
_cell.angle_gamma   90.00
#
_symmetry.space_group_name_H-M   'P 1'
#
loop_
_entity.id
_entity.type
_entity.pdbx_description
1 polymer ?
#
loop_
_entity_poly.entity_id
_entity_poly.type
_entity_poly.pdbx_seq_one_letter_code
_entity_poly.pdbx_strand_id
1 'polypeptide(L)'
;LIDLNDLFEKALVENQVNFIQLFLDHDFSINDLFHNTNKLVDLYENEFNDSLKSVYTEIIQPLLGNVSQLDEDDDLPKNSFTILSNNEIDINKELFLWSVLTGRQELALLFWTRGRNKICTAFIAILIYKSKTRTERNIKYEAWIDKFEHLAVQILERFYLTNPYKCKQAIVRAIPEYDNVTWLQLAVIAESKLFIAQQGVQDVLHDIWYGRIDRRVSHSLIIFSSFMLPYSGFLTYSEELIEGSNKYNEPDSSQYYIPRLKTTIDKMCNESDTTCSRLIGDDFNVDYKKSGIKQYIGNISIFLHAPYVKYLYNLYSHVIFLLLFSYVLLCDYFPLYEYQSNYGPSMTELILILWVFTLLCEEIRQIRAKKTHSMYGKLQSYFTILWNKLDTFAIILFFITCILRFLPVSGCFNIARTILAIDLSIWYIRTLDIFSAVKRLGPKLVMIGEMVHDLTFFMLMLTVFVLAFGVPTYSLLNDVQKFSWHMPRRIINLAYWQIFELQIVEDIEKNYELNGYVMFFLLIVYITVASVLLINLLIAMFSNTFDRLHMDTDCIWKFQQYSLVCYQLKRPLFPPPFIIISHIWRIIIYVFSHSFKIKWFYMKYIKQKNQAKFKISVNKLLTKQLEEIEDALGNEVYFISLKANQKQIEYSNDFNEERVYSSQEIVLTKIKTLENEVQSVQNQQINMFQYLEYLMNGMKKIGGDDIEMPQRCQDDFELI
;
A
#
# COMPACT_ATOMS: atom_id res chain seq x y z
N LEU A 1 -8.11 36.06 40.37
CA LEU A 1 -7.09 35.21 39.74
C LEU A 1 -7.84 34.02 39.18
N ILE A 2 -8.07 34.00 37.87
CA ILE A 2 -8.58 32.80 37.21
C ILE A 2 -7.42 31.80 37.27
N ASP A 3 -7.64 30.62 37.83
CA ASP A 3 -6.62 29.57 37.83
C ASP A 3 -6.27 29.28 36.36
N LEU A 4 -4.98 29.40 36.01
CA LEU A 4 -4.50 29.12 34.64
C LEU A 4 -4.93 27.73 34.16
N ASN A 5 -5.12 26.80 35.11
CA ASN A 5 -5.60 25.45 34.91
C ASN A 5 -7.00 25.40 34.28
N ASP A 6 -7.95 26.17 34.81
CA ASP A 6 -9.34 26.20 34.32
C ASP A 6 -9.43 26.89 32.95
N LEU A 7 -8.57 27.88 32.73
CA LEU A 7 -8.47 28.58 31.47
C LEU A 7 -7.87 27.67 30.37
N PHE A 8 -6.90 26.84 30.71
CA PHE A 8 -6.32 25.84 29.81
C PHE A 8 -7.35 24.75 29.46
N GLU A 9 -8.11 24.26 30.44
CA GLU A 9 -9.18 23.28 30.22
C GLU A 9 -10.27 23.82 29.31
N LYS A 10 -10.70 25.07 29.54
CA LYS A 10 -11.68 25.74 28.67
C LYS A 10 -11.13 25.91 27.25
N ALA A 11 -9.86 26.29 27.11
CA ALA A 11 -9.22 26.41 25.81
C ALA A 11 -9.12 25.06 25.07
N LEU A 12 -8.89 23.96 25.81
CA LEU A 12 -8.92 22.60 25.27
C LEU A 12 -10.30 22.24 24.72
N VAL A 13 -11.36 22.47 25.49
CA VAL A 13 -12.75 22.18 25.09
C VAL A 13 -13.21 23.08 23.94
N GLU A 14 -12.81 24.35 23.89
CA GLU A 14 -13.18 25.30 22.83
C GLU A 14 -12.32 25.19 21.55
N ASN A 15 -11.35 24.27 21.50
CA ASN A 15 -10.46 24.04 20.35
C ASN A 15 -9.61 25.28 19.97
N GLN A 16 -9.17 26.06 20.95
CA GLN A 16 -8.38 27.29 20.75
C GLN A 16 -6.88 26.99 20.66
N VAL A 17 -6.44 26.48 19.50
CA VAL A 17 -5.06 25.99 19.26
C VAL A 17 -3.98 27.03 19.57
N ASN A 18 -4.15 28.27 19.09
CA ASN A 18 -3.17 29.34 19.29
C ASN A 18 -2.98 29.70 20.76
N PHE A 19 -4.06 29.64 21.54
CA PHE A 19 -4.03 29.97 22.96
C PHE A 19 -3.36 28.84 23.77
N ILE A 20 -3.63 27.59 23.39
CA ILE A 20 -2.94 26.42 23.95
C ILE A 20 -1.45 26.46 23.61
N GLN A 21 -1.09 26.79 22.37
CA GLN A 21 0.32 26.94 21.99
C GLN A 21 1.02 28.00 22.84
N LEU A 22 0.37 29.14 23.09
CA LEU A 22 0.91 30.21 23.92
C LEU A 22 1.15 29.76 25.38
N PHE A 23 0.24 29.01 25.99
CA PHE A 23 0.48 28.43 27.31
C PHE A 23 1.66 27.47 27.34
N LEU A 24 1.79 26.64 26.30
CA LEU A 24 2.83 25.63 26.23
C LEU A 24 4.20 26.20 25.84
N ASP A 25 4.25 27.38 25.22
CA ASP A 25 5.50 28.10 24.92
C ASP A 25 6.00 28.88 26.16
N HIS A 26 5.13 29.09 27.16
CA HIS A 26 5.45 29.67 28.47
C HIS A 26 5.72 28.60 29.56
N ASP A 27 6.14 27.39 29.16
CA ASP A 27 6.51 26.28 30.04
C ASP A 27 5.43 25.89 31.08
N PHE A 28 4.16 25.98 30.70
CA PHE A 28 3.07 25.45 31.53
C PHE A 28 3.19 23.93 31.64
N SER A 29 3.36 23.43 32.87
CA SER A 29 3.50 22.00 33.17
C SER A 29 2.17 21.27 33.00
N ILE A 30 1.98 20.65 31.83
CA ILE A 30 0.84 19.75 31.55
C ILE A 30 0.81 18.58 32.56
N ASN A 31 2.00 18.13 32.99
CA ASN A 31 2.14 16.98 33.89
C ASN A 31 1.57 17.26 35.29
N ASP A 32 1.68 18.51 35.77
CA ASP A 32 1.13 18.90 37.07
C ASP A 32 -0.41 19.06 37.03
N LEU A 33 -0.98 19.38 35.85
CA LEU A 33 -2.42 19.53 35.66
C LEU A 33 -3.17 18.19 35.68
N PHE A 34 -2.63 17.17 35.00
CA PHE A 34 -3.27 15.86 34.81
C PHE A 34 -2.74 14.78 35.77
N HIS A 35 -2.03 15.18 36.82
CA HIS A 35 -1.55 14.25 37.85
C HIS A 35 -2.69 13.47 38.54
N ASN A 36 -3.92 14.02 38.52
CA ASN A 36 -5.15 13.35 38.94
C ASN A 36 -5.89 12.80 37.70
N THR A 37 -5.90 11.47 37.55
CA THR A 37 -6.53 10.74 36.44
C THR A 37 -8.02 11.07 36.24
N ASN A 38 -8.72 11.53 37.29
CA ASN A 38 -10.14 11.89 37.24
C ASN A 38 -10.45 13.01 36.23
N LYS A 39 -9.59 14.03 36.11
CA LYS A 39 -9.79 15.12 35.14
C LYS A 39 -9.69 14.65 33.68
N LEU A 40 -8.84 13.66 33.44
CA LEU A 40 -8.69 13.06 32.11
C LEU A 40 -9.93 12.21 31.78
N VAL A 41 -10.49 11.51 32.77
CA VAL A 41 -11.76 10.79 32.62
C VAL A 41 -12.92 11.73 32.31
N ASP A 42 -13.06 12.84 33.05
CA ASP A 42 -14.10 13.85 32.81
C ASP A 42 -14.04 14.40 31.37
N LEU A 43 -12.83 14.61 30.86
CA LEU A 43 -12.57 15.12 29.52
C LEU A 43 -13.00 14.13 28.41
N TYR A 44 -12.86 12.82 28.67
CA TYR A 44 -13.37 11.78 27.77
C TYR A 44 -14.89 11.60 27.92
N GLU A 45 -15.45 11.63 29.13
CA GLU A 45 -16.88 11.41 29.37
C GLU A 45 -17.76 12.52 28.77
N ASN A 46 -17.28 13.76 28.73
CA ASN A 46 -18.04 14.90 28.22
C ASN A 46 -18.22 14.91 26.69
N GLU A 47 -17.36 14.23 25.91
CA GLU A 47 -17.37 14.30 24.43
C GLU A 47 -17.46 12.93 23.72
N PHE A 48 -17.36 11.79 24.43
CA PHE A 48 -17.42 10.47 23.80
C PHE A 48 -18.86 9.96 23.57
N ASN A 49 -19.32 10.08 22.32
CA ASN A 49 -20.47 9.33 21.81
C ASN A 49 -20.17 7.81 21.72
N ASP A 50 -21.22 6.98 21.73
CA ASP A 50 -21.09 5.50 21.66
C ASP A 50 -20.31 5.01 20.42
N SER A 51 -20.32 5.77 19.32
CA SER A 51 -19.54 5.49 18.11
C SER A 51 -18.03 5.70 18.28
N LEU A 52 -17.60 6.62 19.14
CA LEU A 52 -16.18 6.83 19.45
C LEU A 52 -15.67 5.77 20.42
N LYS A 53 -16.53 5.29 21.31
CA LYS A 53 -16.22 4.16 22.21
C LYS A 53 -15.98 2.88 21.40
N SER A 54 -16.79 2.60 20.37
CA SER A 54 -16.54 1.43 19.51
C SER A 54 -15.20 1.52 18.78
N VAL A 55 -14.83 2.69 18.24
CA VAL A 55 -13.54 2.90 17.55
C VAL A 55 -12.36 2.71 18.51
N TYR A 56 -12.45 3.24 19.73
CA TYR A 56 -11.42 3.04 20.76
C TYR A 56 -11.25 1.56 21.11
N THR A 57 -12.35 0.84 21.35
CA THR A 57 -12.31 -0.60 21.68
C THR A 57 -11.85 -1.48 20.51
N GLU A 58 -12.15 -1.11 19.27
CA GLU A 58 -11.81 -1.94 18.10
C GLU A 58 -10.36 -1.76 17.65
N ILE A 59 -9.78 -0.55 17.80
CA ILE A 59 -8.47 -0.22 17.23
C ILE A 59 -7.39 -0.07 18.30
N ILE A 60 -7.69 0.63 19.39
CA ILE A 60 -6.71 1.01 20.39
C ILE A 60 -6.51 -0.13 21.40
N GLN A 61 -7.60 -0.79 21.82
CA GLN A 61 -7.54 -1.90 22.78
C GLN A 61 -6.70 -3.10 22.31
N PRO A 62 -6.74 -3.53 21.03
CA PRO A 62 -5.84 -4.56 20.53
C PRO A 62 -4.38 -4.13 20.42
N LEU A 63 -4.10 -2.83 20.29
CA LEU A 63 -2.75 -2.27 20.15
C LEU A 63 -2.07 -2.00 21.49
N LEU A 64 -2.83 -1.75 22.57
CA LEU A 64 -2.30 -1.55 23.92
C LEU A 64 -2.07 -2.84 24.71
N GLY A 65 -2.46 -4.00 24.16
CA GLY A 65 -2.02 -5.31 24.66
C GLY A 65 -2.33 -5.58 26.13
N ASN A 66 -3.60 -5.84 26.46
CA ASN A 66 -3.98 -6.56 27.67
C ASN A 66 -5.30 -7.30 27.48
N VAL A 67 -5.25 -8.48 26.84
CA VAL A 67 -6.39 -9.42 26.72
C VAL A 67 -5.97 -10.85 27.10
N SER A 68 -4.98 -11.02 27.98
CA SER A 68 -4.57 -12.39 28.37
C SER A 68 -4.29 -12.64 29.85
N GLN A 69 -4.61 -11.71 30.75
CA GLN A 69 -4.44 -11.91 32.21
C GLN A 69 -5.52 -11.22 33.07
N LEU A 70 -6.79 -11.33 32.72
CA LEU A 70 -7.86 -11.09 33.70
C LEU A 70 -8.67 -12.38 33.77
N ASP A 71 -8.36 -13.15 34.82
CA ASP A 71 -9.11 -14.33 35.23
C ASP A 71 -10.58 -13.94 35.52
N GLU A 72 -11.48 -14.91 35.30
CA GLU A 72 -12.94 -14.77 35.25
C GLU A 72 -13.66 -14.41 36.56
N ASP A 73 -12.96 -14.08 37.63
CA ASP A 73 -13.58 -13.88 38.95
C ASP A 73 -13.14 -12.55 39.57
N ASP A 74 -13.87 -11.47 39.30
CA ASP A 74 -14.18 -10.42 40.29
C ASP A 74 -15.18 -9.41 39.70
N ASP A 75 -16.32 -9.28 40.36
CA ASP A 75 -17.38 -8.31 40.07
C ASP A 75 -16.88 -6.86 40.25
N LEU A 76 -16.47 -6.21 39.15
CA LEU A 76 -16.17 -4.77 39.11
C LEU A 76 -16.99 -4.06 38.00
N PRO A 77 -17.40 -2.80 38.23
CA PRO A 77 -18.49 -2.15 37.51
C PRO A 77 -18.13 -1.88 36.04
N LYS A 78 -19.10 -2.11 35.16
CA LYS A 78 -19.05 -1.96 33.69
C LYS A 78 -18.77 -0.54 33.14
N ASN A 79 -18.36 0.41 33.98
CA ASN A 79 -18.11 1.80 33.62
C ASN A 79 -16.80 2.31 34.23
N SER A 80 -15.66 1.82 33.75
CA SER A 80 -14.41 2.51 34.02
C SER A 80 -13.39 2.26 32.91
N PHE A 81 -12.90 3.37 32.35
CA PHE A 81 -11.66 3.51 31.58
C PHE A 81 -10.41 3.13 32.42
N THR A 82 -10.50 2.10 33.26
CA THR A 82 -9.40 1.56 34.08
C THR A 82 -8.49 0.68 33.23
N ILE A 83 -7.85 1.29 32.23
CA ILE A 83 -6.55 0.86 31.67
C ILE A 83 -5.43 1.77 32.23
N LEU A 84 -5.77 2.65 33.18
CA LEU A 84 -4.92 3.74 33.68
C LEU A 84 -4.05 3.41 34.90
N SER A 85 -3.89 2.15 35.29
CA SER A 85 -3.01 1.77 36.40
C SER A 85 -1.97 0.75 35.96
N ASN A 86 -0.75 1.21 35.63
CA ASN A 86 0.50 0.65 36.17
C ASN A 86 1.81 1.00 35.42
N ASN A 87 1.82 1.86 34.40
CA ASN A 87 3.07 2.38 33.84
C ASN A 87 2.98 3.92 33.70
N GLU A 88 4.09 4.63 33.88
CA GLU A 88 4.23 6.09 33.69
C GLU A 88 3.35 6.58 32.52
N ILE A 89 2.23 7.25 32.82
CA ILE A 89 1.29 7.70 31.79
C ILE A 89 1.96 8.86 31.04
N ASP A 90 2.22 8.68 29.74
CA ASP A 90 2.59 9.78 28.86
C ASP A 90 1.34 10.63 28.58
N ILE A 91 1.17 11.72 29.32
CA ILE A 91 -0.01 12.59 29.24
C ILE A 91 -0.16 13.20 27.85
N ASN A 92 0.95 13.51 27.17
CA ASN A 92 0.92 14.03 25.80
C ASN A 92 0.34 13.00 24.81
N LYS A 93 0.59 11.71 25.03
CA LYS A 93 0.02 10.63 24.23
C LYS A 93 -1.50 10.52 24.42
N GLU A 94 -2.00 10.63 25.63
CA GLU A 94 -3.45 10.58 25.89
C GLU A 94 -4.16 11.81 25.32
N LEU A 95 -3.61 13.02 25.49
CA LEU A 95 -4.16 14.24 24.87
C LEU A 95 -4.11 14.19 23.33
N PHE A 96 -3.07 13.58 22.77
CA PHE A 96 -2.99 13.30 21.34
C PHE A 96 -4.10 12.32 20.89
N LEU A 97 -4.30 11.21 21.58
CA LEU A 97 -5.36 10.25 21.24
C LEU A 97 -6.75 10.88 21.35
N TRP A 98 -6.99 11.65 22.42
CA TRP A 98 -8.24 12.40 22.61
C TRP A 98 -8.51 13.36 21.46
N SER A 99 -7.53 14.20 21.07
CA SER A 99 -7.69 15.18 19.99
C SER A 99 -7.94 14.51 18.63
N VAL A 100 -7.31 13.37 18.34
CA VAL A 100 -7.58 12.58 17.13
C VAL A 100 -8.99 11.96 17.14
N LEU A 101 -9.42 11.43 18.29
CA LEU A 101 -10.74 10.82 18.45
C LEU A 101 -11.87 11.85 18.42
N THR A 102 -11.65 13.08 18.86
CA THR A 102 -12.63 14.18 18.75
C THR A 102 -12.57 14.89 17.39
N GLY A 103 -11.56 14.61 16.56
CA GLY A 103 -11.41 15.22 15.22
C GLY A 103 -10.79 16.62 15.24
N ARG A 104 -10.13 17.00 16.34
CA ARG A 104 -9.40 18.26 16.52
C ARG A 104 -7.98 18.15 15.95
N GLN A 105 -7.88 18.26 14.63
CA GLN A 105 -6.67 17.89 13.89
C GLN A 105 -5.45 18.79 14.20
N GLU A 106 -5.66 20.09 14.37
CA GLU A 106 -4.58 21.04 14.68
C GLU A 106 -4.05 20.85 16.11
N LEU A 107 -4.93 20.54 17.07
CA LEU A 107 -4.51 20.15 18.42
C LEU A 107 -3.76 18.83 18.42
N ALA A 108 -4.21 17.85 17.63
CA ALA A 108 -3.50 16.59 17.47
C ALA A 108 -2.08 16.81 16.96
N LEU A 109 -1.89 17.69 15.98
CA LEU A 109 -0.56 18.04 15.50
C LEU A 109 0.31 18.70 16.59
N LEU A 110 -0.28 19.54 17.44
CA LEU A 110 0.42 20.20 18.54
C LEU A 110 0.86 19.22 19.64
N PHE A 111 0.03 18.24 20.00
CA PHE A 111 0.41 17.22 20.98
C PHE A 111 1.39 16.20 20.40
N TRP A 112 1.31 15.94 19.09
CA TRP A 112 2.23 15.05 18.38
C TRP A 112 3.68 15.54 18.41
N THR A 113 3.92 16.85 18.37
CA THR A 113 5.29 17.40 18.40
C THR A 113 5.96 17.24 19.78
N ARG A 114 5.15 17.28 20.84
CA ARG A 114 5.60 17.16 22.25
C ARG A 114 5.59 15.72 22.78
N GLY A 115 4.83 14.82 22.15
CA GLY A 115 4.77 13.40 22.52
C GLY A 115 5.97 12.58 22.05
N ARG A 116 6.21 11.44 22.72
CA ARG A 116 7.22 10.44 22.35
C ARG A 116 6.72 9.53 21.23
N ASN A 117 7.63 8.75 20.63
CA ASN A 117 7.30 7.71 19.64
C ASN A 117 6.47 8.25 18.46
N LYS A 118 6.92 9.37 17.88
CA LYS A 118 6.23 10.17 16.84
C LYS A 118 5.77 9.37 15.63
N ILE A 119 6.56 8.40 15.17
CA ILE A 119 6.18 7.55 14.04
C ILE A 119 4.98 6.66 14.41
N CYS A 120 4.94 6.14 15.64
CA CYS A 120 3.87 5.26 16.09
C CYS A 120 2.57 6.04 16.30
N THR A 121 2.64 7.19 16.95
CA THR A 121 1.48 8.06 17.16
C THR A 121 0.92 8.57 15.83
N ALA A 122 1.77 8.89 14.85
CA ALA A 122 1.33 9.22 13.49
C ALA A 122 0.55 8.06 12.84
N PHE A 123 1.04 6.81 12.92
CA PHE A 123 0.31 5.66 12.38
C PHE A 123 -0.99 5.35 13.13
N ILE A 124 -1.03 5.54 14.44
CA ILE A 124 -2.28 5.39 15.20
C ILE A 124 -3.30 6.44 14.76
N ALA A 125 -2.89 7.68 14.53
CA ALA A 125 -3.77 8.70 13.98
C ALA A 125 -4.28 8.33 12.58
N ILE A 126 -3.41 7.83 11.71
CA ILE A 126 -3.81 7.32 10.38
C ILE A 126 -4.86 6.21 10.50
N LEU A 127 -4.68 5.25 11.41
CA LEU A 127 -5.63 4.16 11.63
C LEU A 127 -6.99 4.66 12.09
N ILE A 128 -7.02 5.59 13.05
CA ILE A 128 -8.25 6.18 13.55
C ILE A 128 -8.95 6.97 12.43
N TYR A 129 -8.23 7.83 11.70
CA TYR A 129 -8.83 8.59 10.60
C TYR A 129 -9.33 7.67 9.49
N LYS A 130 -8.63 6.59 9.14
CA LYS A 130 -9.10 5.59 8.17
C LYS A 130 -10.37 4.87 8.62
N SER A 131 -10.51 4.63 9.93
CA SER A 131 -11.75 4.06 10.47
C SER A 131 -12.92 5.03 10.37
N LYS A 132 -12.66 6.32 10.67
CA LYS A 132 -13.65 7.40 10.54
C LYS A 132 -14.04 7.67 9.09
N THR A 133 -13.12 7.60 8.13
CA THR A 133 -13.46 7.78 6.71
C THR A 133 -14.34 6.66 6.15
N ARG A 134 -14.25 5.45 6.72
CA ARG A 134 -15.13 4.33 6.36
C ARG A 134 -16.58 4.56 6.81
N THR A 135 -16.78 5.23 7.94
CA THR A 135 -18.12 5.57 8.45
C THR A 135 -18.65 6.89 7.85
N GLU A 136 -17.78 7.89 7.72
CA GLU A 136 -18.08 9.23 7.25
C GLU A 136 -17.08 9.65 6.16
N ARG A 137 -17.52 9.72 4.89
CA ARG A 137 -16.68 10.24 3.81
C ARG A 137 -16.46 11.75 3.98
N ASN A 138 -15.42 12.12 4.72
CA ASN A 138 -15.02 13.51 4.93
C ASN A 138 -13.61 13.73 4.37
N ILE A 139 -13.53 14.58 3.34
CA ILE A 139 -12.29 14.95 2.63
C ILE A 139 -11.23 15.49 3.59
N LYS A 140 -11.66 16.13 4.69
CA LYS A 140 -10.74 16.63 5.72
C LYS A 140 -9.90 15.51 6.32
N TYR A 141 -10.47 14.34 6.62
CA TYR A 141 -9.70 13.26 7.24
C TYR A 141 -8.68 12.66 6.27
N GLU A 142 -8.99 12.59 4.96
CA GLU A 142 -8.06 12.12 3.93
C GLU A 142 -6.82 13.01 3.83
N ALA A 143 -7.01 14.33 3.79
CA ALA A 143 -5.89 15.28 3.76
C ALA A 143 -4.97 15.15 4.99
N TRP A 144 -5.52 14.84 6.16
CA TRP A 144 -4.73 14.64 7.37
C TRP A 144 -4.06 13.26 7.44
N ILE A 145 -4.66 12.23 6.86
CA ILE A 145 -4.00 10.93 6.67
C ILE A 145 -2.72 11.13 5.85
N ASP A 146 -2.84 11.81 4.71
CA ASP A 146 -1.69 12.09 3.83
C ASP A 146 -0.63 12.92 4.55
N LYS A 147 -1.05 13.92 5.35
CA LYS A 147 -0.14 14.76 6.14
C LYS A 147 0.64 13.95 7.18
N PHE A 148 -0.02 13.10 7.97
CA PHE A 148 0.67 12.26 8.96
C PHE A 148 1.56 11.20 8.29
N GLU A 149 1.15 10.66 7.13
CA GLU A 149 1.97 9.73 6.35
C GLU A 149 3.24 10.41 5.82
N HIS A 150 3.12 11.62 5.27
CA HIS A 150 4.27 12.42 4.82
C HIS A 150 5.21 12.79 5.97
N LEU A 151 4.70 13.15 7.15
CA LEU A 151 5.53 13.42 8.32
C LEU A 151 6.33 12.19 8.76
N ALA A 152 5.68 11.01 8.84
CA ALA A 152 6.35 9.76 9.19
C ALA A 152 7.44 9.38 8.17
N VAL A 153 7.15 9.57 6.88
CA VAL A 153 8.11 9.35 5.78
C VAL A 153 9.33 10.26 5.90
N GLN A 154 9.12 11.56 6.15
CA GLN A 154 10.21 12.53 6.26
C GLN A 154 11.10 12.26 7.47
N ILE A 155 10.53 11.86 8.62
CA ILE A 155 11.32 11.45 9.79
C ILE A 155 12.21 10.26 9.42
N LEU A 156 11.65 9.25 8.77
CA LEU A 156 12.39 8.05 8.39
C LEU A 156 13.50 8.35 7.38
N GLU A 157 13.23 9.17 6.37
CA GLU A 157 14.20 9.58 5.36
C GLU A 157 15.40 10.28 6.00
N ARG A 158 15.15 11.26 6.88
CA ARG A 158 16.22 11.96 7.59
C ARG A 158 16.98 11.08 8.58
N PHE A 159 16.27 10.18 9.26
CA PHE A 159 16.93 9.23 10.15
C PHE A 159 17.88 8.34 9.34
N TYR A 160 17.43 7.84 8.18
CA TYR A 160 18.26 7.03 7.31
C TYR A 160 19.50 7.78 6.78
N LEU A 161 19.35 9.06 6.40
CA LEU A 161 20.46 9.92 5.98
C LEU A 161 21.45 10.22 7.11
N THR A 162 20.98 10.31 8.35
CA THR A 162 21.82 10.61 9.51
C THR A 162 22.60 9.37 9.97
N ASN A 163 21.90 8.25 10.17
CA ASN A 163 22.52 6.99 10.56
C ASN A 163 21.70 5.80 10.03
N PRO A 164 22.12 5.18 8.92
CA PRO A 164 21.35 4.08 8.32
C PRO A 164 21.30 2.85 9.23
N TYR A 165 22.33 2.61 10.03
CA TYR A 165 22.41 1.46 10.93
C TYR A 165 21.43 1.57 12.11
N LYS A 166 21.48 2.68 12.85
CA LYS A 166 20.54 2.94 13.95
C LYS A 166 19.10 2.99 13.44
N CYS A 167 18.88 3.53 12.23
CA CYS A 167 17.57 3.53 11.56
C CYS A 167 17.04 2.10 11.32
N LYS A 168 17.86 1.19 10.78
CA LYS A 168 17.48 -0.23 10.59
C LYS A 168 17.07 -0.90 11.91
N GLN A 169 17.82 -0.66 12.98
CA GLN A 169 17.48 -1.18 14.31
C GLN A 169 16.17 -0.60 14.83
N ALA A 170 15.94 0.70 14.60
CA ALA A 170 14.71 1.37 15.02
C ALA A 170 13.46 0.82 14.31
N ILE A 171 13.55 0.51 13.01
CA ILE A 171 12.42 -0.07 12.24
C ILE A 171 11.97 -1.43 12.81
N VAL A 172 12.90 -2.24 13.30
CA VAL A 172 12.66 -3.63 13.78
C VAL A 172 12.53 -3.69 15.31
N ARG A 173 12.66 -2.55 16.00
CA ARG A 173 12.52 -2.48 17.47
C ARG A 173 11.10 -2.83 17.89
N ALA A 174 11.00 -3.64 18.94
CA ALA A 174 9.73 -3.86 19.62
C ALA A 174 9.46 -2.71 20.60
N ILE A 175 8.30 -2.07 20.48
CA ILE A 175 7.95 -0.91 21.32
C ILE A 175 7.05 -1.39 22.46
N PRO A 176 7.51 -1.36 23.72
CA PRO A 176 6.79 -1.96 24.84
C PRO A 176 5.45 -1.26 25.13
N GLU A 177 5.33 0.04 24.83
CA GLU A 177 4.11 0.83 25.04
C GLU A 177 2.92 0.43 24.14
N TYR A 178 3.17 -0.35 23.08
CA TYR A 178 2.19 -0.73 22.06
C TYR A 178 2.30 -2.23 21.75
N ASP A 179 2.16 -3.09 22.75
CA ASP A 179 2.22 -4.57 22.63
C ASP A 179 3.45 -5.11 21.85
N ASN A 180 4.61 -4.49 22.05
CA ASN A 180 5.84 -4.85 21.38
C ASN A 180 5.73 -4.80 19.84
N VAL A 181 4.82 -4.00 19.28
CA VAL A 181 4.65 -3.85 17.82
C VAL A 181 5.85 -3.06 17.27
N THR A 182 6.22 -3.33 16.02
CA THR A 182 7.31 -2.62 15.32
C THR A 182 6.76 -1.58 14.36
N TRP A 183 7.56 -0.55 14.01
CA TRP A 183 7.16 0.45 13.02
C TRP A 183 6.71 -0.18 11.71
N LEU A 184 7.42 -1.22 11.26
CA LEU A 184 7.07 -1.96 10.06
C LEU A 184 5.71 -2.66 10.16
N GLN A 185 5.35 -3.22 11.32
CA GLN A 185 4.04 -3.84 11.51
C GLN A 185 2.92 -2.80 11.54
N LEU A 186 3.13 -1.64 12.18
CA LEU A 186 2.17 -0.54 12.20
C LEU A 186 1.93 0.02 10.81
N ALA A 187 2.98 0.28 10.04
CA ALA A 187 2.87 0.81 8.67
C ALA A 187 2.04 -0.12 7.76
N VAL A 188 2.15 -1.44 7.95
CA VAL A 188 1.37 -2.43 7.17
C VAL A 188 -0.08 -2.47 7.63
N ILE A 189 -0.35 -2.42 8.94
CA ILE A 189 -1.73 -2.36 9.46
C ILE A 189 -2.39 -1.05 8.99
N ALA A 190 -1.63 0.04 8.92
CA ALA A 190 -2.06 1.33 8.41
C ALA A 190 -2.11 1.38 6.87
N GLU A 191 -1.74 0.32 6.15
CA GLU A 191 -1.71 0.25 4.68
C GLU A 191 -0.95 1.43 4.03
N SER A 192 0.14 1.90 4.66
CA SER A 192 0.97 3.00 4.17
C SER A 192 1.99 2.50 3.15
N LYS A 193 1.68 2.73 1.87
CA LYS A 193 2.53 2.29 0.74
C LYS A 193 3.79 3.14 0.64
N LEU A 194 3.69 4.45 0.90
CA LEU A 194 4.81 5.39 0.76
C LEU A 194 5.88 5.14 1.81
N PHE A 195 5.49 4.86 3.05
CA PHE A 195 6.45 4.55 4.13
C PHE A 195 7.22 3.27 3.87
N ILE A 196 6.55 2.20 3.40
CA ILE A 196 7.21 0.93 3.10
C ILE A 196 8.12 1.04 1.88
N ALA A 197 7.78 1.92 0.92
CA ALA A 197 8.57 2.15 -0.27
C ALA A 197 9.92 2.85 -0.01
N GLN A 198 10.10 3.47 1.16
CA GLN A 198 11.31 4.18 1.57
C GLN A 198 12.54 3.27 1.61
N GLN A 199 13.70 3.83 1.24
CA GLN A 199 14.94 3.07 1.11
C GLN A 199 15.34 2.36 2.40
N GLY A 200 15.22 3.01 3.56
CA GLY A 200 15.56 2.40 4.85
C GLY A 200 14.77 1.13 5.17
N VAL A 201 13.47 1.13 4.88
CA VAL A 201 12.60 -0.07 5.05
C VAL A 201 12.93 -1.14 4.01
N GLN A 202 13.16 -0.75 2.76
CA GLN A 202 13.55 -1.70 1.70
C GLN A 202 14.88 -2.38 1.98
N ASP A 203 15.84 -1.68 2.56
CA ASP A 203 17.11 -2.22 3.00
C ASP A 203 16.95 -3.26 4.12
N VAL A 204 16.09 -2.98 5.11
CA VAL A 204 15.73 -3.95 6.16
C VAL A 204 15.06 -5.19 5.54
N LEU A 205 14.14 -4.99 4.60
CA LEU A 205 13.47 -6.10 3.92
C LEU A 205 14.42 -6.93 3.09
N HIS A 206 15.38 -6.30 2.43
CA HIS A 206 16.46 -6.96 1.71
C HIS A 206 17.31 -7.82 2.64
N ASP A 207 17.73 -7.27 3.79
CA ASP A 207 18.54 -8.00 4.78
C ASP A 207 17.76 -9.19 5.33
N ILE A 208 16.46 -9.04 5.59
CA ILE A 208 15.60 -10.14 6.03
C ILE A 208 15.41 -11.19 4.91
N TRP A 209 15.29 -10.76 3.65
CA TRP A 209 15.05 -11.63 2.50
C TRP A 209 16.25 -12.55 2.21
N TYR A 210 17.47 -12.01 2.28
CA TYR A 210 18.71 -12.78 2.11
C TYR A 210 19.19 -13.43 3.43
N GLY A 211 18.65 -13.01 4.57
CA GLY A 211 19.01 -13.54 5.88
C GLY A 211 20.45 -13.17 6.24
N ARG A 212 21.28 -14.16 6.58
CA ARG A 212 22.67 -13.94 6.98
C ARG A 212 23.67 -14.02 5.81
N ILE A 213 23.18 -14.06 4.58
CA ILE A 213 24.04 -14.07 3.39
C ILE A 213 24.56 -12.65 3.18
N ASP A 214 25.88 -12.51 3.02
CA ASP A 214 26.51 -11.20 2.81
C ASP A 214 26.05 -10.56 1.49
N ARG A 215 25.83 -9.24 1.50
CA ARG A 215 25.39 -8.44 0.32
C ARG A 215 26.40 -8.49 -0.83
N ARG A 216 27.67 -8.81 -0.54
CA ARG A 216 28.75 -8.92 -1.54
C ARG A 216 28.58 -10.11 -2.47
N VAL A 217 27.81 -11.13 -2.07
CA VAL A 217 27.60 -12.34 -2.85
C VAL A 217 26.71 -12.03 -4.05
N SER A 218 27.19 -12.31 -5.26
CA SER A 218 26.40 -12.09 -6.48
C SER A 218 25.18 -13.02 -6.55
N HIS A 219 24.07 -12.52 -7.10
CA HIS A 219 22.84 -13.31 -7.23
C HIS A 219 23.03 -14.62 -8.02
N SER A 220 23.89 -14.62 -9.05
CA SER A 220 24.21 -15.82 -9.83
C SER A 220 24.88 -16.90 -8.99
N LEU A 221 25.76 -16.50 -8.08
CA LEU A 221 26.48 -17.42 -7.20
C LEU A 221 25.54 -18.02 -6.14
N ILE A 222 24.56 -17.25 -5.64
CA ILE A 222 23.49 -17.77 -4.78
C ILE A 222 22.65 -18.81 -5.54
N ILE A 223 22.22 -18.51 -6.76
CA ILE A 223 21.44 -19.44 -7.60
C ILE A 223 22.25 -20.73 -7.85
N PHE A 224 23.52 -20.61 -8.22
CA PHE A 224 24.39 -21.77 -8.41
C PHE A 224 24.54 -22.59 -7.12
N SER A 225 24.74 -21.94 -5.97
CA SER A 225 24.84 -22.62 -4.67
C SER A 225 23.53 -23.29 -4.22
N SER A 226 22.37 -22.79 -4.68
CA SER A 226 21.08 -23.40 -4.40
C SER A 226 20.87 -24.71 -5.18
N PHE A 227 21.40 -24.79 -6.41
CA PHE A 227 21.42 -26.01 -7.22
C PHE A 227 22.49 -26.99 -6.70
N MET A 228 23.69 -26.50 -6.43
CA MET A 228 24.80 -27.26 -5.86
C MET A 228 24.95 -26.98 -4.37
N LEU A 229 24.07 -27.60 -3.56
CA LEU A 229 23.97 -27.40 -2.11
C LEU A 229 25.32 -27.48 -1.35
N PRO A 230 26.28 -28.37 -1.69
CA PRO A 230 27.60 -28.37 -1.04
C PRO A 230 28.39 -27.06 -1.23
N TYR A 231 28.17 -26.32 -2.31
CA TYR A 231 28.87 -25.05 -2.54
C TYR A 231 28.41 -23.96 -1.57
N SER A 232 27.18 -24.05 -1.03
CA SER A 232 26.64 -23.07 -0.09
C SER A 232 27.46 -22.94 1.21
N GLY A 233 28.10 -24.02 1.67
CA GLY A 233 28.91 -23.95 2.90
C GLY A 233 30.17 -23.07 2.80
N PHE A 234 30.61 -22.74 1.58
CA PHE A 234 31.77 -21.89 1.29
C PHE A 234 31.42 -20.40 1.11
N LEU A 235 30.13 -20.05 1.15
CA LEU A 235 29.70 -18.64 1.06
C LEU A 235 30.16 -17.84 2.28
N THR A 236 30.34 -16.53 2.09
CA THR A 236 30.51 -15.59 3.20
C THR A 236 29.16 -15.31 3.86
N TYR A 237 29.11 -15.50 5.17
CA TYR A 237 27.94 -15.25 6.00
C TYR A 237 28.25 -14.15 7.01
N SER A 238 27.31 -13.26 7.26
CA SER A 238 27.43 -12.25 8.31
C SER A 238 27.27 -12.86 9.70
N GLU A 239 28.09 -12.40 10.65
CA GLU A 239 28.04 -12.83 12.06
C GLU A 239 26.80 -12.28 12.79
N GLU A 240 26.19 -11.19 12.30
CA GLU A 240 24.93 -10.64 12.78
C GLU A 240 23.95 -10.34 11.62
N LEU A 241 22.64 -10.48 11.86
CA LEU A 241 21.57 -10.17 10.88
C LEU A 241 21.49 -8.67 10.57
N ILE A 242 22.00 -7.82 11.47
CA ILE A 242 22.11 -6.37 11.34
C ILE A 242 23.51 -6.05 11.89
N GLU A 243 24.50 -5.79 11.03
CA GLU A 243 25.93 -5.67 11.40
C GLU A 243 26.20 -4.71 12.57
N GLY A 244 26.40 -5.23 13.78
CA GLY A 244 27.13 -4.58 14.85
C GLY A 244 28.61 -4.95 14.78
N SER A 245 29.38 -4.26 13.94
CA SER A 245 30.82 -4.18 14.18
C SER A 245 31.36 -2.82 13.76
N ASN A 246 31.95 -2.12 14.73
CA ASN A 246 32.72 -0.87 14.60
C ASN A 246 34.01 -1.08 13.77
N LYS A 247 33.93 -1.73 12.62
CA LYS A 247 35.06 -2.05 11.73
C LYS A 247 34.73 -1.71 10.28
N TYR A 248 34.27 -0.49 10.05
CA TYR A 248 34.54 0.19 8.79
C TYR A 248 35.18 1.52 9.15
N ASN A 249 36.46 1.66 8.78
CA ASN A 249 37.11 2.96 8.69
C ASN A 249 36.21 3.83 7.81
N GLU A 250 35.79 4.98 8.35
CA GLU A 250 35.12 6.04 7.60
C GLU A 250 35.90 6.32 6.31
N PRO A 251 35.34 6.10 5.12
CA PRO A 251 35.85 6.75 3.92
C PRO A 251 35.21 8.15 3.85
N ASP A 252 36.07 9.16 3.78
CA ASP A 252 35.74 10.56 3.51
C ASP A 252 34.68 10.68 2.40
N SER A 253 33.44 10.91 2.81
CA SER A 253 32.32 11.31 1.93
C SER A 253 31.59 12.51 2.54
N SER A 254 32.41 13.47 2.98
CA SER A 254 31.99 14.82 3.32
C SER A 254 31.70 15.61 2.04
N GLN A 255 30.46 15.62 1.55
CA GLN A 255 30.09 16.70 0.64
C GLN A 255 28.63 17.19 0.59
N TYR A 256 27.66 16.61 1.29
CA TYR A 256 26.31 17.22 1.38
C TYR A 256 25.59 16.88 2.68
N TYR A 257 25.99 17.49 3.81
CA TYR A 257 25.26 17.36 5.08
C TYR A 257 25.25 18.65 5.90
N ILE A 258 24.14 18.90 6.60
CA ILE A 258 23.85 20.10 7.39
C ILE A 258 24.77 20.13 8.64
N PRO A 259 25.65 21.13 8.82
CA PRO A 259 26.69 21.14 9.87
C PRO A 259 26.18 21.20 11.32
N ARG A 260 24.95 21.70 11.52
CA ARG A 260 24.42 22.06 12.86
C ARG A 260 23.89 20.86 13.65
N LEU A 261 23.43 19.80 12.98
CA LEU A 261 22.88 18.60 13.62
C LEU A 261 23.99 17.62 14.03
N LYS A 262 25.04 17.51 13.19
CA LYS A 262 26.21 16.67 13.43
C LYS A 262 26.90 17.00 14.76
N THR A 263 27.09 18.27 15.09
CA THR A 263 27.75 18.65 16.36
C THR A 263 26.93 18.29 17.60
N THR A 264 25.61 18.23 17.51
CA THR A 264 24.73 17.88 18.64
C THR A 264 24.65 16.36 18.78
N ILE A 265 24.54 15.64 17.66
CA ILE A 265 24.49 14.16 17.63
C ILE A 265 25.86 13.55 17.94
N ASP A 266 26.97 14.12 17.44
CA ASP A 266 28.33 13.69 17.73
C ASP A 266 28.70 13.97 19.20
N LYS A 267 28.20 15.07 19.80
CA LYS A 267 28.34 15.30 21.24
C LYS A 267 27.57 14.27 22.07
N MET A 268 26.33 13.92 21.68
CA MET A 268 25.54 12.87 22.33
C MET A 268 26.13 11.47 22.14
N CYS A 269 26.78 11.19 21.00
CA CYS A 269 27.44 9.91 20.74
C CYS A 269 28.81 9.79 21.44
N ASN A 270 29.63 10.85 21.45
CA ASN A 270 31.00 10.80 22.00
C ASN A 270 31.08 10.83 23.54
N GLU A 271 30.09 11.42 24.23
CA GLU A 271 30.03 11.40 25.70
C GLU A 271 29.68 10.00 26.26
N SER A 272 29.07 9.13 25.46
CA SER A 272 28.63 7.79 25.89
C SER A 272 29.59 6.65 25.51
N ASP A 273 30.44 6.84 24.49
CA ASP A 273 31.42 5.81 24.07
C ASP A 273 32.56 5.60 25.09
N THR A 274 32.87 6.59 25.93
CA THR A 274 33.91 6.48 26.97
C THR A 274 33.44 5.79 28.26
N THR A 275 32.13 5.66 28.47
CA THR A 275 31.53 4.95 29.63
C THR A 275 30.94 3.59 29.27
N CYS A 276 30.43 3.39 28.05
CA CYS A 276 29.94 2.08 27.59
C CYS A 276 31.06 1.06 27.31
N SER A 277 32.27 1.52 26.96
CA SER A 277 33.41 0.63 26.65
C SER A 277 34.01 -0.09 27.87
N ARG A 278 33.70 0.35 29.11
CA ARG A 278 34.18 -0.31 30.35
C ARG A 278 33.19 -1.27 31.00
N LEU A 279 31.92 -1.29 30.58
CA LEU A 279 30.87 -2.12 31.19
C LEU A 279 30.41 -3.29 30.29
N ILE A 280 30.97 -3.41 29.08
CA ILE A 280 30.66 -4.49 28.12
C ILE A 280 31.69 -5.65 28.23
N GLY A 281 32.61 -5.59 29.20
CA GLY A 281 33.80 -6.45 29.28
C GLY A 281 33.59 -7.92 29.68
N ASP A 282 32.57 -8.27 30.47
CA ASP A 282 32.68 -9.53 31.24
C ASP A 282 31.63 -10.63 31.02
N ASP A 283 30.54 -10.43 30.25
CA ASP A 283 29.45 -11.44 30.21
C ASP A 283 29.06 -12.03 28.83
N PHE A 284 29.80 -11.78 27.75
CA PHE A 284 29.49 -12.41 26.44
C PHE A 284 30.70 -12.95 25.65
N ASN A 285 31.75 -13.41 26.34
CA ASN A 285 32.75 -14.28 25.71
C ASN A 285 32.23 -15.72 25.68
N VAL A 286 31.31 -16.00 24.76
CA VAL A 286 31.04 -17.38 24.35
C VAL A 286 32.10 -17.77 23.33
N ASP A 287 33.21 -18.28 23.84
CA ASP A 287 34.19 -19.05 23.08
C ASP A 287 33.51 -20.19 22.31
N TYR A 288 33.48 -20.11 20.98
CA TYR A 288 33.28 -21.30 20.14
C TYR A 288 34.18 -21.26 18.90
N LYS A 289 35.45 -21.66 19.05
CA LYS A 289 36.17 -22.33 17.96
C LYS A 289 35.47 -23.67 17.66
N LYS A 290 34.41 -23.65 16.84
CA LYS A 290 33.81 -24.88 16.30
C LYS A 290 34.64 -25.40 15.13
N SER A 291 34.97 -26.69 15.18
CA SER A 291 35.61 -27.46 14.10
C SER A 291 35.04 -27.16 12.71
N GLY A 292 35.89 -27.02 11.68
CA GLY A 292 35.51 -26.56 10.34
C GLY A 292 34.31 -27.29 9.69
N ILE A 293 34.13 -28.59 9.93
CA ILE A 293 32.97 -29.35 9.40
C ILE A 293 31.65 -28.96 10.09
N LYS A 294 31.67 -28.72 11.41
CA LYS A 294 30.48 -28.24 12.14
C LYS A 294 30.11 -26.81 11.73
N GLN A 295 31.10 -25.99 11.42
CA GLN A 295 30.88 -24.64 10.87
C GLN A 295 30.29 -24.72 9.45
N TYR A 296 30.84 -25.58 8.59
CA TYR A 296 30.34 -25.81 7.22
C TYR A 296 28.88 -26.32 7.21
N ILE A 297 28.53 -27.31 8.03
CA ILE A 297 27.15 -27.80 8.16
C ILE A 297 26.24 -26.71 8.75
N GLY A 298 26.74 -25.91 9.69
CA GLY A 298 26.05 -24.75 10.23
C GLY A 298 25.74 -23.71 9.15
N ASN A 299 26.71 -23.41 8.29
CA ASN A 299 26.58 -22.49 7.16
C ASN A 299 25.52 -22.96 6.16
N ILE A 300 25.53 -24.24 5.79
CA ILE A 300 24.48 -24.83 4.93
C ILE A 300 23.10 -24.68 5.59
N SER A 301 22.99 -24.96 6.89
CA SER A 301 21.73 -24.79 7.60
C SER A 301 21.26 -23.33 7.56
N ILE A 302 22.15 -22.37 7.80
CA ILE A 302 21.83 -20.93 7.74
C ILE A 302 21.35 -20.55 6.33
N PHE A 303 22.01 -21.04 5.29
CA PHE A 303 21.64 -20.83 3.89
C PHE A 303 20.22 -21.32 3.58
N LEU A 304 19.90 -22.57 3.95
CA LEU A 304 18.58 -23.15 3.69
C LEU A 304 17.45 -22.41 4.44
N HIS A 305 17.76 -21.78 5.58
CA HIS A 305 16.77 -21.00 6.32
C HIS A 305 16.49 -19.62 5.71
N ALA A 306 17.33 -19.13 4.79
CA ALA A 306 17.14 -17.83 4.14
C ALA A 306 15.84 -17.82 3.30
N PRO A 307 14.98 -16.79 3.43
CA PRO A 307 13.72 -16.70 2.67
C PRO A 307 13.90 -16.75 1.16
N TYR A 308 14.91 -16.08 0.62
CA TYR A 308 15.20 -16.11 -0.82
C TYR A 308 15.51 -17.53 -1.33
N VAL A 309 16.28 -18.31 -0.57
CA VAL A 309 16.64 -19.68 -0.92
C VAL A 309 15.40 -20.58 -0.87
N LYS A 310 14.53 -20.43 0.13
CA LYS A 310 13.23 -21.13 0.17
C LYS A 310 12.36 -20.79 -1.03
N TYR A 311 12.34 -19.52 -1.43
CA TYR A 311 11.63 -19.07 -2.63
C TYR A 311 12.19 -19.75 -3.90
N LEU A 312 13.52 -19.83 -4.06
CA LEU A 312 14.15 -20.54 -5.17
C LEU A 312 13.79 -22.03 -5.20
N TYR A 313 13.81 -22.71 -4.05
CA TYR A 313 13.40 -24.11 -3.97
C TYR A 313 11.91 -24.29 -4.30
N ASN A 314 11.04 -23.37 -3.90
CA ASN A 314 9.63 -23.39 -4.30
C ASN A 314 9.46 -23.18 -5.81
N LEU A 315 10.25 -22.28 -6.42
CA LEU A 315 10.27 -22.10 -7.87
C LEU A 315 10.71 -23.37 -8.61
N TYR A 316 11.81 -23.99 -8.19
CA TYR A 316 12.28 -25.25 -8.79
C TYR A 316 11.27 -26.39 -8.65
N SER A 317 10.70 -26.53 -7.45
CA SER A 317 9.61 -27.48 -7.19
C SER A 317 8.43 -27.25 -8.14
N HIS A 318 8.00 -26.00 -8.32
CA HIS A 318 6.87 -25.67 -9.20
C HIS A 318 7.15 -26.00 -10.67
N VAL A 319 8.35 -25.69 -11.17
CA VAL A 319 8.76 -26.04 -12.54
C VAL A 319 8.79 -27.56 -12.72
N ILE A 320 9.35 -28.31 -11.76
CA ILE A 320 9.37 -29.78 -11.80
C ILE A 320 7.96 -30.35 -11.76
N PHE A 321 7.07 -29.78 -10.94
CA PHE A 321 5.66 -30.15 -10.88
C PHE A 321 4.96 -29.97 -12.23
N LEU A 322 5.15 -28.82 -12.90
CA LEU A 322 4.59 -28.57 -14.22
C LEU A 322 5.12 -29.55 -15.27
N LEU A 323 6.42 -29.83 -15.25
CA LEU A 323 7.02 -30.82 -16.17
C LEU A 323 6.48 -32.22 -15.92
N LEU A 324 6.34 -32.63 -14.65
CA LEU A 324 5.75 -33.92 -14.28
C LEU A 324 4.28 -34.00 -14.71
N PHE A 325 3.50 -32.96 -14.45
CA PHE A 325 2.08 -32.91 -14.82
C PHE A 325 1.93 -33.02 -16.35
N SER A 326 2.70 -32.23 -17.10
CA SER A 326 2.71 -32.28 -18.57
C SER A 326 3.13 -33.65 -19.10
N TYR A 327 4.15 -34.28 -18.49
CA TYR A 327 4.56 -35.63 -18.85
C TYR A 327 3.44 -36.66 -18.58
N VAL A 328 2.79 -36.60 -17.41
CA VAL A 328 1.69 -37.51 -17.08
C VAL A 328 0.53 -37.35 -18.08
N LEU A 329 0.09 -36.13 -18.38
CA LEU A 329 -1.03 -35.88 -19.30
C LEU A 329 -0.72 -36.31 -20.75
N LEU A 330 0.52 -36.17 -21.21
CA LEU A 330 0.93 -36.48 -22.58
C LEU A 330 1.28 -37.95 -22.79
N CYS A 331 2.01 -38.57 -21.84
CA CYS A 331 2.64 -39.87 -22.04
C CYS A 331 2.01 -41.00 -21.22
N ASP A 332 1.59 -40.74 -19.97
CA ASP A 332 1.25 -41.81 -19.01
C ASP A 332 -0.24 -41.86 -18.62
N TYR A 333 -1.08 -40.95 -19.13
CA TYR A 333 -2.50 -40.89 -18.80
C TYR A 333 -3.33 -41.86 -19.67
N PHE A 334 -3.45 -43.12 -19.21
CA PHE A 334 -4.20 -44.18 -19.88
C PHE A 334 -5.53 -44.52 -19.18
N PRO A 335 -6.55 -45.00 -19.93
CA PRO A 335 -7.81 -45.45 -19.36
C PRO A 335 -7.62 -46.73 -18.54
N LEU A 336 -8.21 -46.76 -17.34
CA LEU A 336 -8.07 -47.88 -16.38
C LEU A 336 -8.61 -49.21 -16.90
N TYR A 337 -9.50 -49.21 -17.90
CA TYR A 337 -10.10 -50.43 -18.44
C TYR A 337 -9.22 -51.14 -19.49
N GLU A 338 -8.20 -50.48 -20.03
CA GLU A 338 -7.45 -50.94 -21.22
C GLU A 338 -6.03 -51.45 -20.91
N TYR A 339 -5.60 -51.49 -19.64
CA TYR A 339 -4.28 -52.01 -19.27
C TYR A 339 -4.34 -53.39 -18.63
N GLN A 340 -4.26 -54.39 -19.50
CA GLN A 340 -4.18 -55.82 -19.19
C GLN A 340 -2.77 -56.16 -18.64
N SER A 341 -2.50 -55.87 -17.35
CA SER A 341 -1.59 -56.65 -16.49
C SER A 341 -1.30 -56.06 -15.10
N ASN A 342 -1.63 -54.79 -14.80
CA ASN A 342 -1.45 -54.25 -13.43
C ASN A 342 -2.64 -53.35 -13.06
N TYR A 343 -3.40 -53.78 -12.03
CA TYR A 343 -4.55 -53.07 -11.51
C TYR A 343 -4.11 -51.82 -10.73
N GLY A 344 -3.88 -50.69 -11.39
CA GLY A 344 -3.64 -49.42 -10.70
C GLY A 344 -3.19 -48.24 -11.58
N PRO A 345 -3.27 -47.01 -11.03
CA PRO A 345 -2.65 -45.83 -11.65
C PRO A 345 -1.14 -46.01 -11.82
N SER A 346 -0.54 -45.33 -12.79
CA SER A 346 0.91 -45.35 -12.97
C SER A 346 1.61 -44.75 -11.75
N MET A 347 2.86 -45.16 -11.51
CA MET A 347 3.64 -44.62 -10.38
C MET A 347 3.84 -43.09 -10.51
N THR A 348 4.02 -42.60 -11.73
CA THR A 348 4.19 -41.17 -12.04
C THR A 348 2.92 -40.37 -11.74
N GLU A 349 1.76 -40.95 -12.01
CA GLU A 349 0.47 -40.35 -11.66
C GLU A 349 0.18 -40.41 -10.16
N LEU A 350 0.55 -41.49 -9.47
CA LEU A 350 0.43 -41.56 -8.01
C LEU A 350 1.30 -40.49 -7.34
N ILE A 351 2.52 -40.26 -7.86
CA ILE A 351 3.38 -39.15 -7.42
C ILE A 351 2.68 -37.81 -7.65
N LEU A 352 2.05 -37.59 -8.81
CA LEU A 352 1.31 -36.36 -9.10
C LEU A 352 0.13 -36.15 -8.13
N ILE A 353 -0.67 -37.19 -7.89
CA ILE A 353 -1.80 -37.15 -6.94
C ILE A 353 -1.30 -36.81 -5.53
N LEU A 354 -0.23 -37.47 -5.09
CA LEU A 354 0.40 -37.18 -3.80
C LEU A 354 0.92 -35.74 -3.75
N TRP A 355 1.51 -35.24 -4.84
CA TRP A 355 1.99 -33.87 -4.92
C TRP A 355 0.84 -32.86 -4.77
N VAL A 356 -0.26 -33.01 -5.51
CA VAL A 356 -1.43 -32.12 -5.39
C VAL A 356 -2.04 -32.22 -4.00
N PHE A 357 -2.06 -33.41 -3.39
CA PHE A 357 -2.47 -33.56 -1.98
C PHE A 357 -1.56 -32.79 -1.01
N THR A 358 -0.25 -32.71 -1.26
CA THR A 358 0.63 -31.86 -0.44
C THR A 358 0.34 -30.36 -0.62
N LEU A 359 -0.04 -29.92 -1.82
CA LEU A 359 -0.49 -28.54 -2.05
C LEU A 359 -1.78 -28.24 -1.29
N LEU A 360 -2.76 -29.16 -1.30
CA LEU A 360 -3.97 -29.05 -0.48
C LEU A 360 -3.63 -28.89 1.02
N CYS A 361 -2.70 -29.70 1.54
CA CYS A 361 -2.26 -29.59 2.94
C CYS A 361 -1.63 -28.23 3.25
N GLU A 362 -0.90 -27.65 2.30
CA GLU A 362 -0.30 -26.34 2.45
C GLU A 362 -1.36 -25.24 2.44
N GLU A 363 -2.39 -25.30 1.58
CA GLU A 363 -3.50 -24.35 1.59
C GLU A 363 -4.31 -24.40 2.89
N ILE A 364 -4.58 -25.60 3.41
CA ILE A 364 -5.21 -25.77 4.74
C ILE A 364 -4.35 -25.15 5.84
N ARG A 365 -3.02 -25.33 5.77
CA ARG A 365 -2.10 -24.71 6.73
C ARG A 365 -2.14 -23.18 6.65
N GLN A 366 -2.23 -22.61 5.46
CA GLN A 366 -2.31 -21.16 5.26
C GLN A 366 -3.59 -20.57 5.86
N ILE A 367 -4.74 -21.21 5.63
CA ILE A 367 -6.03 -20.80 6.21
C ILE A 367 -5.94 -20.80 7.74
N ARG A 368 -5.39 -21.88 8.33
CA ARG A 368 -5.26 -22.00 9.80
C ARG A 368 -4.28 -21.00 10.41
N ALA A 369 -3.24 -20.60 9.67
CA ALA A 369 -2.18 -19.71 10.14
C ALA A 369 -2.60 -18.23 10.22
N LYS A 370 -3.79 -17.87 9.71
CA LYS A 370 -4.33 -16.51 9.84
C LYS A 370 -4.67 -16.17 11.30
N LYS A 371 -4.44 -14.90 11.68
CA LYS A 371 -4.52 -14.42 13.06
C LYS A 371 -5.96 -14.29 13.60
N THR A 372 -6.98 -14.22 12.75
CA THR A 372 -8.37 -14.03 13.17
C THR A 372 -8.85 -15.23 14.01
N HIS A 373 -9.65 -15.01 15.05
CA HIS A 373 -10.09 -16.11 15.93
C HIS A 373 -11.24 -16.93 15.32
N SER A 374 -12.16 -16.30 14.60
CA SER A 374 -13.28 -16.97 13.92
C SER A 374 -12.86 -17.70 12.64
N MET A 375 -13.30 -18.94 12.47
CA MET A 375 -13.02 -19.76 11.28
C MET A 375 -13.62 -19.17 10.00
N TYR A 376 -14.83 -18.59 10.09
CA TYR A 376 -15.47 -17.91 8.96
C TYR A 376 -14.66 -16.69 8.52
N GLY A 377 -14.19 -15.87 9.48
CA GLY A 377 -13.34 -14.73 9.21
C GLY A 377 -11.98 -15.11 8.58
N LYS A 378 -11.40 -16.25 8.97
CA LYS A 378 -10.18 -16.79 8.33
C LYS A 378 -10.41 -17.11 6.85
N LEU A 379 -11.50 -17.82 6.54
CA LEU A 379 -11.84 -18.21 5.17
C LEU A 379 -12.17 -16.99 4.31
N GLN A 380 -13.00 -16.06 4.82
CA GLN A 380 -13.36 -14.84 4.10
C GLN A 380 -12.11 -14.02 3.73
N SER A 381 -11.21 -13.83 4.70
CA SER A 381 -9.93 -13.15 4.44
C SER A 381 -9.06 -13.91 3.44
N TYR A 382 -9.09 -15.26 3.44
CA TYR A 382 -8.28 -16.08 2.51
C TYR A 382 -8.77 -15.93 1.07
N PHE A 383 -10.08 -15.99 0.86
CA PHE A 383 -10.71 -15.80 -0.43
C PHE A 383 -10.79 -14.34 -0.88
N THR A 384 -10.25 -13.37 -0.16
CA THR A 384 -10.12 -12.00 -0.70
C THR A 384 -9.05 -11.93 -1.80
N ILE A 385 -8.01 -12.76 -1.71
CA ILE A 385 -6.86 -12.74 -2.63
C ILE A 385 -7.17 -13.57 -3.88
N LEU A 386 -6.99 -13.00 -5.07
CA LEU A 386 -7.27 -13.64 -6.38
C LEU A 386 -6.50 -14.95 -6.58
N TRP A 387 -5.20 -14.95 -6.29
CA TRP A 387 -4.34 -16.13 -6.47
C TRP A 387 -4.78 -17.31 -5.61
N ASN A 388 -5.22 -17.06 -4.37
CA ASN A 388 -5.73 -18.09 -3.48
C ASN A 388 -7.05 -18.70 -3.98
N LYS A 389 -7.91 -17.89 -4.62
CA LYS A 389 -9.12 -18.40 -5.28
C LYS A 389 -8.76 -19.34 -6.43
N LEU A 390 -7.79 -18.95 -7.25
CA LEU A 390 -7.30 -19.73 -8.38
C LEU A 390 -6.68 -21.06 -7.93
N ASP A 391 -5.85 -21.04 -6.89
CA ASP A 391 -5.23 -22.24 -6.30
C ASP A 391 -6.29 -23.21 -5.74
N THR A 392 -7.27 -22.68 -5.00
CA THR A 392 -8.38 -23.50 -4.47
C THR A 392 -9.21 -24.12 -5.60
N PHE A 393 -9.49 -23.34 -6.65
CA PHE A 393 -10.25 -23.80 -7.80
C PHE A 393 -9.52 -24.92 -8.57
N ALA A 394 -8.21 -24.76 -8.83
CA ALA A 394 -7.39 -25.79 -9.47
C ALA A 394 -7.37 -27.09 -8.65
N ILE A 395 -7.14 -26.99 -7.34
CA ILE A 395 -7.13 -28.18 -6.47
C ILE A 395 -8.49 -28.90 -6.47
N ILE A 396 -9.61 -28.17 -6.44
CA ILE A 396 -10.95 -28.76 -6.51
C ILE A 396 -11.17 -29.45 -7.86
N LEU A 397 -10.81 -28.81 -8.98
CA LEU A 397 -10.91 -29.40 -10.31
C LEU A 397 -10.08 -30.68 -10.45
N PHE A 398 -8.89 -30.71 -9.88
CA PHE A 398 -8.03 -31.89 -9.86
C PHE A 398 -8.69 -33.06 -9.12
N PHE A 399 -9.24 -32.84 -7.92
CA PHE A 399 -9.92 -33.90 -7.18
C PHE A 399 -11.21 -34.39 -7.86
N ILE A 400 -11.99 -33.48 -8.47
CA ILE A 400 -13.14 -33.85 -9.31
C ILE A 400 -12.68 -34.76 -10.45
N THR A 401 -11.56 -34.43 -11.08
CA THR A 401 -10.96 -35.23 -12.17
C THR A 401 -10.53 -36.62 -11.69
N CYS A 402 -9.90 -36.71 -10.51
CA CYS A 402 -9.59 -37.99 -9.89
C CYS A 402 -10.85 -38.84 -9.67
N ILE A 403 -11.93 -38.24 -9.16
CA ILE A 403 -13.20 -38.95 -8.95
C ILE A 403 -13.79 -39.43 -10.28
N LEU A 404 -13.86 -38.55 -11.29
CA LEU A 404 -14.37 -38.88 -12.62
C LEU A 404 -13.57 -39.99 -13.31
N ARG A 405 -12.27 -40.08 -13.02
CA ARG A 405 -11.41 -41.13 -13.56
C ARG A 405 -11.73 -42.51 -12.99
N PHE A 406 -12.09 -42.60 -11.71
CA PHE A 406 -12.42 -43.89 -11.08
C PHE A 406 -13.83 -44.39 -11.42
N LEU A 407 -14.68 -43.57 -12.07
CA LEU A 407 -16.00 -43.98 -12.51
C LEU A 407 -15.91 -44.86 -13.79
N PRO A 408 -16.43 -46.10 -13.77
CA PRO A 408 -16.32 -47.05 -14.88
C PRO A 408 -17.34 -46.79 -16.01
N VAL A 409 -17.65 -45.52 -16.30
CA VAL A 409 -18.66 -45.13 -17.31
C VAL A 409 -17.97 -44.70 -18.61
N SER A 410 -18.46 -45.20 -19.75
CA SER A 410 -17.97 -44.84 -21.09
C SER A 410 -18.07 -43.34 -21.33
N GLY A 411 -16.93 -42.68 -21.61
CA GLY A 411 -16.85 -41.23 -21.89
C GLY A 411 -16.37 -40.37 -20.72
N CYS A 412 -16.49 -40.84 -19.47
CA CYS A 412 -15.99 -40.11 -18.29
C CYS A 412 -14.47 -39.89 -18.34
N PHE A 413 -13.71 -40.83 -18.92
CA PHE A 413 -12.27 -40.70 -19.12
C PHE A 413 -11.90 -39.53 -20.04
N ASN A 414 -12.60 -39.36 -21.17
CA ASN A 414 -12.34 -38.25 -22.09
C ASN A 414 -12.65 -36.91 -21.43
N ILE A 415 -13.75 -36.84 -20.69
CA ILE A 415 -14.14 -35.66 -19.91
C ILE A 415 -13.06 -35.37 -18.85
N ALA A 416 -12.64 -36.37 -18.08
CA ALA A 416 -11.58 -36.23 -17.08
C ALA A 416 -10.28 -35.72 -17.71
N ARG A 417 -9.86 -36.27 -18.86
CA ARG A 417 -8.69 -35.80 -19.61
C ARG A 417 -8.82 -34.33 -20.02
N THR A 418 -9.99 -33.91 -20.51
CA THR A 418 -10.21 -32.51 -20.89
C THR A 418 -10.18 -31.56 -19.70
N ILE A 419 -10.74 -31.96 -18.55
CA ILE A 419 -10.69 -31.16 -17.31
C ILE A 419 -9.25 -31.08 -16.81
N LEU A 420 -8.49 -32.18 -16.86
CA LEU A 420 -7.08 -32.21 -16.46
C LEU A 420 -6.20 -31.29 -17.32
N ALA A 421 -6.50 -31.16 -18.61
CA ALA A 421 -5.80 -30.23 -19.52
C ALA A 421 -6.10 -28.75 -19.18
N ILE A 422 -7.35 -28.44 -18.82
CA ILE A 422 -7.73 -27.11 -18.33
C ILE A 422 -7.04 -26.84 -16.98
N ASP A 423 -7.03 -27.82 -16.08
CA ASP A 423 -6.35 -27.72 -14.78
C ASP A 423 -4.85 -27.42 -14.95
N LEU A 424 -4.16 -28.13 -15.84
CA LEU A 424 -2.75 -27.84 -16.18
C LEU A 424 -2.55 -26.39 -16.64
N SER A 425 -3.50 -25.85 -17.42
CA SER A 425 -3.43 -24.47 -17.92
C SER A 425 -3.52 -23.46 -16.77
N ILE A 426 -4.33 -23.76 -15.74
CA ILE A 426 -4.44 -22.95 -14.53
C ILE A 426 -3.12 -22.96 -13.74
N TRP A 427 -2.47 -24.13 -13.61
CA TRP A 427 -1.15 -24.23 -12.97
C TRP A 427 -0.04 -23.49 -13.73
N TYR A 428 -0.12 -23.38 -15.05
CA TYR A 428 0.78 -22.52 -15.83
C TYR A 428 0.56 -21.04 -15.51
N ILE A 429 -0.70 -20.57 -15.51
CA ILE A 429 -1.05 -19.18 -15.13
C ILE A 429 -0.57 -18.87 -13.71
N ARG A 430 -0.65 -19.83 -12.79
CA ARG A 430 -0.17 -19.70 -11.42
C ARG A 430 1.33 -19.36 -11.30
N THR A 431 2.13 -19.66 -12.32
CA THR A 431 3.55 -19.29 -12.37
C THR A 431 3.77 -17.77 -12.35
N LEU A 432 2.81 -16.99 -12.85
CA LEU A 432 2.89 -15.52 -12.85
C LEU A 432 2.98 -14.95 -11.44
N ASP A 433 2.24 -15.51 -10.46
CA ASP A 433 2.33 -15.07 -9.07
C ASP A 433 3.70 -15.36 -8.44
N ILE A 434 4.38 -16.43 -8.86
CA ILE A 434 5.76 -16.68 -8.44
C ILE A 434 6.68 -15.59 -9.03
N PHE A 435 6.51 -15.25 -10.30
CA PHE A 435 7.30 -14.19 -10.95
C PHE A 435 6.99 -12.77 -10.43
N SER A 436 5.88 -12.56 -9.73
CA SER A 436 5.58 -11.28 -9.06
C SER A 436 6.66 -10.88 -8.03
N ALA A 437 7.38 -11.86 -7.49
CA ALA A 437 8.50 -11.67 -6.58
C ALA A 437 9.72 -10.98 -7.24
N VAL A 438 9.85 -11.07 -8.57
CA VAL A 438 11.04 -10.59 -9.28
C VAL A 438 10.94 -9.08 -9.49
N LYS A 439 11.95 -8.33 -9.01
CA LYS A 439 12.01 -6.86 -9.08
C LYS A 439 11.70 -6.25 -10.45
N ARG A 440 12.12 -6.90 -11.54
CA ARG A 440 11.90 -6.39 -12.92
C ARG A 440 10.52 -6.71 -13.50
N LEU A 441 9.88 -7.78 -13.03
CA LEU A 441 8.61 -8.28 -13.56
C LEU A 441 7.42 -7.94 -12.67
N GLY A 442 7.62 -7.82 -11.36
CA GLY A 442 6.57 -7.61 -10.38
C GLY A 442 5.71 -6.37 -10.62
N PRO A 443 6.28 -5.15 -10.74
CA PRO A 443 5.49 -3.96 -11.04
C PRO A 443 4.69 -4.10 -12.35
N LYS A 444 5.26 -4.77 -13.36
CA LYS A 444 4.58 -5.04 -14.63
C LYS A 444 3.40 -5.99 -14.48
N LEU A 445 3.52 -7.03 -13.66
CA LEU A 445 2.41 -7.95 -13.39
C LEU A 445 1.29 -7.28 -12.60
N VAL A 446 1.63 -6.36 -11.69
CA VAL A 446 0.62 -5.52 -11.00
C VAL A 446 -0.12 -4.64 -12.00
N MET A 447 0.59 -4.00 -12.94
CA MET A 447 -0.05 -3.22 -14.01
C MET A 447 -0.97 -4.07 -14.88
N ILE A 448 -0.52 -5.26 -15.31
CA ILE A 448 -1.35 -6.18 -16.10
C ILE A 448 -2.62 -6.56 -15.32
N GLY A 449 -2.51 -6.82 -14.01
CA GLY A 449 -3.66 -7.16 -13.17
C GLY A 449 -4.74 -6.08 -13.16
N GLU A 450 -4.36 -4.81 -13.07
CA GLU A 450 -5.30 -3.68 -13.13
C GLU A 450 -5.88 -3.49 -14.54
N MET A 451 -5.08 -3.71 -15.59
CA MET A 451 -5.54 -3.65 -16.98
C MET A 451 -6.60 -4.72 -17.32
N VAL A 452 -6.67 -5.83 -16.58
CA VAL A 452 -7.73 -6.84 -16.78
C VAL A 452 -9.12 -6.25 -16.53
N HIS A 453 -9.26 -5.29 -15.61
CA HIS A 453 -10.55 -4.62 -15.39
C HIS A 453 -10.99 -3.86 -16.64
N ASP A 454 -10.09 -3.13 -17.29
CA ASP A 454 -10.39 -2.42 -18.54
C ASP A 454 -10.67 -3.40 -19.69
N LEU A 455 -9.96 -4.53 -19.72
CA LEU A 455 -10.19 -5.60 -20.67
C LEU A 455 -11.61 -6.19 -20.55
N THR A 456 -12.20 -6.26 -19.35
CA THR A 456 -13.57 -6.81 -19.19
C THR A 456 -14.62 -5.99 -19.92
N PHE A 457 -14.53 -4.65 -19.86
CA PHE A 457 -15.42 -3.76 -20.60
C PHE A 457 -15.18 -3.84 -22.11
N PHE A 458 -13.91 -3.93 -22.52
CA PHE A 458 -13.58 -4.15 -23.92
C PHE A 458 -14.16 -5.46 -24.46
N MET A 459 -14.07 -6.56 -23.71
CA MET A 459 -14.61 -7.87 -24.11
C MET A 459 -16.14 -7.83 -24.26
N LEU A 460 -16.84 -7.04 -23.44
CA LEU A 460 -18.28 -6.81 -23.60
C LEU A 460 -18.57 -6.12 -24.93
N MET A 461 -17.85 -5.03 -25.24
CA MET A 461 -18.00 -4.36 -26.54
C MET A 461 -17.65 -5.29 -27.71
N LEU A 462 -16.55 -6.04 -27.62
CA LEU A 462 -16.13 -7.00 -28.63
C LEU A 462 -17.21 -8.04 -28.92
N THR A 463 -17.87 -8.56 -27.87
CA THR A 463 -18.94 -9.55 -28.01
C THR A 463 -20.12 -9.01 -28.84
N VAL A 464 -20.47 -7.73 -28.68
CA VAL A 464 -21.52 -7.08 -29.48
C VAL A 464 -21.15 -7.07 -30.97
N PHE A 465 -19.91 -6.68 -31.31
CA PHE A 465 -19.45 -6.65 -32.70
C PHE A 465 -19.31 -8.05 -33.31
N VAL A 466 -18.79 -9.02 -32.55
CA VAL A 466 -18.67 -10.42 -32.99
C VAL A 466 -20.04 -11.00 -33.33
N LEU A 467 -21.07 -10.76 -32.51
CA LEU A 467 -22.43 -11.23 -32.80
C LEU A 467 -23.09 -10.47 -33.95
N ALA A 468 -22.86 -9.15 -34.05
CA ALA A 468 -23.42 -8.31 -35.11
C ALA A 468 -22.92 -8.72 -36.51
N PHE A 469 -21.69 -9.21 -36.62
CA PHE A 469 -21.18 -9.79 -37.87
C PHE A 469 -21.48 -11.29 -38.00
N GLY A 470 -21.31 -12.07 -36.93
CA GLY A 470 -21.41 -13.52 -36.98
C GLY A 470 -22.81 -14.04 -37.31
N VAL A 471 -23.86 -13.45 -36.74
CA VAL A 471 -25.24 -13.94 -36.96
C VAL A 471 -25.69 -13.71 -38.41
N PRO A 472 -25.55 -12.49 -39.01
CA PRO A 472 -25.91 -12.27 -40.40
C PRO A 472 -25.09 -13.11 -41.37
N THR A 473 -23.76 -13.19 -41.20
CA THR A 473 -22.89 -13.96 -42.10
C THR A 473 -23.19 -15.46 -42.02
N TYR A 474 -23.49 -15.99 -40.83
CA TYR A 474 -23.91 -17.38 -40.69
C TYR A 474 -25.25 -17.68 -41.39
N SER A 475 -26.18 -16.71 -41.36
CA SER A 475 -27.48 -16.80 -42.04
C SER A 475 -27.38 -16.68 -43.56
N LEU A 476 -26.40 -15.94 -44.08
CA LEU A 476 -26.17 -15.81 -45.53
C LEU A 476 -25.39 -17.00 -46.10
N LEU A 477 -24.57 -17.66 -45.27
CA LEU A 477 -23.75 -18.80 -45.68
C LEU A 477 -24.52 -20.14 -45.66
N ASN A 478 -25.50 -20.30 -44.78
CA ASN A 478 -26.24 -21.55 -44.62
C ASN A 478 -27.74 -21.34 -44.85
N ASP A 479 -28.40 -22.33 -45.44
CA ASP A 479 -29.87 -22.38 -45.51
C ASP A 479 -30.51 -22.45 -44.12
N VAL A 480 -31.82 -22.16 -44.07
CA VAL A 480 -32.63 -22.20 -42.85
C VAL A 480 -32.55 -23.59 -42.19
N GLN A 481 -31.90 -23.65 -41.03
CA GLN A 481 -31.70 -24.86 -40.24
C GLN A 481 -32.48 -24.80 -38.92
N LYS A 482 -32.86 -25.97 -38.38
CA LYS A 482 -33.45 -26.06 -37.03
C LYS A 482 -32.39 -25.75 -35.97
N PHE A 483 -32.80 -25.13 -34.87
CA PHE A 483 -31.90 -24.79 -33.77
C PHE A 483 -31.12 -26.02 -33.27
N SER A 484 -29.80 -25.88 -33.22
CA SER A 484 -28.88 -26.87 -32.68
C SER A 484 -27.90 -26.17 -31.74
N TRP A 485 -27.55 -26.81 -30.64
CA TRP A 485 -26.55 -26.30 -29.68
C TRP A 485 -25.16 -26.08 -30.30
N HIS A 486 -24.90 -26.62 -31.49
CA HIS A 486 -23.69 -26.36 -32.26
C HIS A 486 -23.72 -25.00 -33.00
N MET A 487 -24.89 -24.40 -33.23
CA MET A 487 -25.03 -23.15 -33.97
C MET A 487 -24.29 -21.98 -33.30
N PRO A 488 -24.48 -21.66 -32.00
CA PRO A 488 -23.79 -20.54 -31.37
C PRO A 488 -22.26 -20.68 -31.44
N ARG A 489 -21.73 -21.90 -31.26
CA ARG A 489 -20.30 -22.18 -31.39
C ARG A 489 -19.78 -21.90 -32.81
N ARG A 490 -20.53 -22.29 -33.85
CA ARG A 490 -20.16 -22.02 -35.25
C ARG A 490 -20.19 -20.52 -35.55
N ILE A 491 -21.22 -19.82 -35.09
CA ILE A 491 -21.38 -18.37 -35.26
C ILE A 491 -20.21 -17.60 -34.62
N ILE A 492 -19.89 -17.91 -33.37
CA ILE A 492 -18.80 -17.25 -32.65
C ILE A 492 -17.46 -17.57 -33.31
N ASN A 493 -17.19 -18.82 -33.68
CA ASN A 493 -15.94 -19.20 -34.33
C ASN A 493 -15.74 -18.46 -35.66
N LEU A 494 -16.79 -18.38 -36.49
CA LEU A 494 -16.74 -17.69 -37.78
C LEU A 494 -16.35 -16.21 -37.63
N ALA A 495 -16.94 -15.50 -36.66
CA ALA A 495 -16.71 -14.08 -36.47
C ALA A 495 -15.43 -13.77 -35.67
N TYR A 496 -15.11 -14.57 -34.64
CA TYR A 496 -13.98 -14.30 -33.74
C TYR A 496 -12.63 -14.52 -34.42
N TRP A 497 -12.43 -15.66 -35.10
CA TRP A 497 -11.16 -15.96 -35.77
C TRP A 497 -10.83 -14.99 -36.92
N GLN A 498 -11.86 -14.35 -37.47
CA GLN A 498 -11.71 -13.36 -38.53
C GLN A 498 -11.09 -12.04 -38.06
N ILE A 499 -11.20 -11.68 -36.77
CA ILE A 499 -10.51 -10.49 -36.19
C ILE A 499 -8.99 -10.65 -36.28
N PHE A 500 -8.50 -11.87 -36.13
CA PHE A 500 -7.08 -12.19 -36.18
C PHE A 500 -6.59 -12.54 -37.59
N GLU A 501 -7.43 -12.31 -38.61
CA GLU A 501 -7.13 -12.63 -40.02
C GLU A 501 -6.82 -14.13 -40.26
N LEU A 502 -7.22 -15.02 -39.34
CA LEU A 502 -6.88 -16.44 -39.36
C LEU A 502 -7.79 -17.30 -40.26
N GLN A 503 -8.91 -16.75 -40.72
CA GLN A 503 -9.85 -17.46 -41.60
C GLN A 503 -9.74 -16.88 -43.02
N ILE A 504 -8.96 -17.56 -43.85
CA ILE A 504 -8.83 -17.28 -45.28
C ILE A 504 -10.24 -17.36 -45.89
N VAL A 505 -10.54 -16.40 -46.75
CA VAL A 505 -11.79 -16.05 -47.45
C VAL A 505 -12.38 -17.21 -48.30
N GLU A 506 -11.93 -18.45 -48.13
CA GLU A 506 -12.23 -19.60 -48.99
C GLU A 506 -13.70 -20.01 -49.02
N ASP A 507 -14.47 -19.81 -47.93
CA ASP A 507 -15.89 -20.15 -47.90
C ASP A 507 -16.78 -19.01 -48.44
N ILE A 508 -16.29 -17.76 -48.39
CA ILE A 508 -17.01 -16.58 -48.93
C ILE A 508 -16.79 -16.49 -50.45
N GLU A 509 -15.59 -16.82 -50.93
CA GLU A 509 -15.24 -16.83 -52.36
C GLU A 509 -15.98 -17.90 -53.19
N LYS A 510 -16.46 -18.98 -52.55
CA LYS A 510 -17.20 -20.05 -53.24
C LYS A 510 -18.64 -19.66 -53.61
N ASN A 511 -19.20 -18.60 -53.03
CA ASN A 511 -20.56 -18.13 -53.29
C ASN A 511 -20.55 -16.94 -54.27
N TYR A 512 -20.63 -17.23 -55.58
CA TYR A 512 -20.67 -16.21 -56.66
C TYR A 512 -22.02 -15.47 -56.80
N GLU A 513 -22.87 -15.47 -55.77
CA GLU A 513 -24.21 -14.87 -55.78
C GLU A 513 -24.26 -13.50 -55.07
N LEU A 514 -25.41 -12.82 -55.11
CA LEU A 514 -25.67 -11.54 -54.41
C LEU A 514 -25.27 -11.61 -52.92
N ASN A 515 -25.52 -12.75 -52.28
CA ASN A 515 -25.15 -13.02 -50.89
C ASN A 515 -23.63 -12.94 -50.69
N GLY A 516 -22.83 -13.41 -51.66
CA GLY A 516 -21.37 -13.33 -51.63
C GLY A 516 -20.87 -11.89 -51.58
N TYR A 517 -21.42 -11.02 -52.43
CA TYR A 517 -21.07 -9.59 -52.43
C TYR A 517 -21.47 -8.89 -51.11
N VAL A 518 -22.63 -9.22 -50.55
CA VAL A 518 -23.08 -8.66 -49.26
C VAL A 518 -22.18 -9.13 -48.12
N MET A 519 -21.82 -10.42 -48.09
CA MET A 519 -20.90 -10.97 -47.09
C MET A 519 -19.51 -10.35 -47.19
N PHE A 520 -18.98 -10.17 -48.40
CA PHE A 520 -17.70 -9.52 -48.63
C PHE A 520 -17.72 -8.06 -48.18
N PHE A 521 -18.81 -7.34 -48.43
CA PHE A 521 -18.98 -5.98 -47.94
C PHE A 521 -19.04 -5.92 -46.40
N LEU A 522 -19.86 -6.78 -45.77
CA LEU A 522 -19.95 -6.89 -44.31
C LEU A 522 -18.59 -7.24 -43.70
N LEU A 523 -17.81 -8.08 -44.37
CA LEU A 523 -16.46 -8.45 -43.97
C LEU A 523 -15.50 -7.26 -43.98
N ILE A 524 -15.49 -6.47 -45.05
CA ILE A 524 -14.66 -5.26 -45.13
C ILE A 524 -14.99 -4.31 -43.97
N VAL A 525 -16.29 -4.03 -43.76
CA VAL A 525 -16.74 -3.16 -42.67
C VAL A 525 -16.32 -3.73 -41.32
N TYR A 526 -16.50 -5.03 -41.10
CA TYR A 526 -16.14 -5.69 -39.86
C TYR A 526 -14.63 -5.64 -39.57
N ILE A 527 -13.78 -5.99 -40.54
CA ILE A 527 -12.32 -5.93 -40.38
C ILE A 527 -11.87 -4.49 -40.17
N THR A 528 -12.40 -3.51 -40.91
CA THR A 528 -12.05 -2.10 -40.71
C THR A 528 -12.41 -1.64 -39.30
N VAL A 529 -13.63 -1.91 -38.82
CA VAL A 529 -14.03 -1.52 -37.46
C VAL A 529 -13.20 -2.26 -36.41
N ALA A 530 -12.99 -3.57 -36.56
CA ALA A 530 -12.24 -4.36 -35.59
C ALA A 530 -10.76 -3.93 -35.51
N SER A 531 -10.09 -3.80 -36.65
CA SER A 531 -8.65 -3.49 -36.70
C SER A 531 -8.33 -2.02 -36.48
N VAL A 532 -9.10 -1.09 -37.08
CA VAL A 532 -8.83 0.35 -37.01
C VAL A 532 -9.43 0.98 -35.75
N LEU A 533 -10.62 0.54 -35.32
CA LEU A 533 -11.29 1.15 -34.17
C LEU A 533 -11.04 0.36 -32.89
N LEU A 534 -11.39 -0.92 -32.84
CA LEU A 534 -11.37 -1.67 -31.57
C LEU A 534 -9.96 -1.90 -31.03
N ILE A 535 -9.00 -2.33 -31.86
CA ILE A 535 -7.62 -2.55 -31.40
C ILE A 535 -6.98 -1.24 -30.94
N ASN A 536 -7.16 -0.14 -31.69
CA ASN A 536 -6.60 1.16 -31.30
C ASN A 536 -7.24 1.72 -30.03
N LEU A 537 -8.54 1.49 -29.82
CA LEU A 537 -9.21 1.84 -28.57
C LEU A 537 -8.64 1.03 -27.40
N LEU A 538 -8.39 -0.27 -27.58
CA LEU A 538 -7.79 -1.11 -26.54
C LEU A 538 -6.38 -0.61 -26.16
N ILE A 539 -5.57 -0.26 -27.17
CA ILE A 539 -4.23 0.32 -26.95
C ILE A 539 -4.34 1.64 -26.18
N ALA A 540 -5.29 2.51 -26.54
CA ALA A 540 -5.50 3.79 -25.86
C ALA A 540 -5.93 3.61 -24.39
N MET A 541 -6.84 2.66 -24.11
CA MET A 541 -7.24 2.33 -22.73
C MET A 541 -6.06 1.81 -21.91
N PHE A 542 -5.28 0.89 -22.46
CA PHE A 542 -4.08 0.37 -21.78
C PHE A 542 -3.02 1.45 -21.56
N SER A 543 -2.82 2.37 -22.52
CA SER A 543 -1.89 3.50 -22.34
C SER A 543 -2.33 4.43 -21.21
N ASN A 544 -3.60 4.82 -21.19
CA ASN A 544 -4.13 5.70 -20.13
C ASN A 544 -4.01 5.07 -18.74
N THR A 545 -4.33 3.77 -18.63
CA THR A 545 -4.19 3.03 -17.37
C THR A 545 -2.73 2.83 -16.96
N PHE A 546 -1.84 2.59 -17.93
CA PHE A 546 -0.40 2.53 -17.69
C PHE A 546 0.14 3.87 -17.14
N ASP A 547 -0.20 4.98 -17.80
CA ASP A 547 0.27 6.31 -17.39
C ASP A 547 -0.22 6.70 -15.99
N ARG A 548 -1.48 6.36 -15.68
CA ARG A 548 -2.05 6.60 -14.34
C ARG A 548 -1.38 5.77 -13.25
N LEU A 549 -1.03 4.52 -13.53
CA LEU A 549 -0.57 3.57 -12.50
C LEU A 549 0.96 3.52 -12.36
N HIS A 550 1.72 3.80 -13.42
CA HIS A 550 3.16 3.61 -13.46
C HIS A 550 3.90 4.29 -12.28
N MET A 551 3.50 5.51 -11.91
CA MET A 551 4.12 6.27 -10.80
C MET A 551 3.95 5.59 -9.42
N ASP A 552 2.82 4.91 -9.19
CA ASP A 552 2.50 4.31 -7.90
C ASP A 552 2.79 2.80 -7.84
N THR A 553 2.92 2.15 -9.00
CA THR A 553 3.10 0.69 -9.09
C THR A 553 4.35 0.20 -8.37
N ASP A 554 5.43 0.97 -8.39
CA ASP A 554 6.65 0.63 -7.66
C ASP A 554 6.42 0.63 -6.14
N CYS A 555 5.67 1.60 -5.62
CA CYS A 555 5.31 1.66 -4.21
C CYS A 555 4.39 0.50 -3.82
N ILE A 556 3.39 0.19 -4.66
CA ILE A 556 2.47 -0.93 -4.48
C ILE A 556 3.24 -2.27 -4.50
N TRP A 557 4.14 -2.44 -5.45
CA TRP A 557 4.94 -3.66 -5.55
C TRP A 557 5.87 -3.82 -4.33
N LYS A 558 6.57 -2.76 -3.91
CA LYS A 558 7.39 -2.76 -2.68
C LYS A 558 6.56 -3.09 -1.43
N PHE A 559 5.31 -2.66 -1.36
CA PHE A 559 4.38 -3.06 -0.30
C PHE A 559 4.02 -4.55 -0.37
N GLN A 560 3.77 -5.09 -1.57
CA GLN A 560 3.52 -6.52 -1.77
C GLN A 560 4.75 -7.38 -1.42
N GLN A 561 5.96 -6.88 -1.67
CA GLN A 561 7.21 -7.56 -1.29
C GLN A 561 7.29 -7.81 0.21
N TYR A 562 6.85 -6.87 1.06
CA TYR A 562 6.77 -7.11 2.51
C TYR A 562 5.93 -8.35 2.84
N SER A 563 4.75 -8.44 2.23
CA SER A 563 3.81 -9.55 2.43
C SER A 563 4.42 -10.88 1.97
N LEU A 564 5.13 -10.86 0.85
CA LEU A 564 5.87 -12.02 0.32
C LEU A 564 6.99 -12.46 1.26
N VAL A 565 7.81 -11.53 1.78
CA VAL A 565 8.89 -11.84 2.73
C VAL A 565 8.31 -12.48 4.00
N CYS A 566 7.23 -11.91 4.54
CA CYS A 566 6.51 -12.46 5.69
C CYS A 566 5.98 -13.88 5.42
N TYR A 567 5.49 -14.12 4.21
CA TYR A 567 4.98 -15.41 3.78
C TYR A 567 6.09 -16.47 3.75
N GLN A 568 7.23 -16.15 3.13
CA GLN A 568 8.38 -17.06 3.03
C GLN A 568 9.06 -17.33 4.38
N LEU A 569 9.08 -16.36 5.29
CA LEU A 569 9.56 -16.56 6.66
C LEU A 569 8.73 -17.60 7.44
N LYS A 570 7.41 -17.59 7.25
CA LYS A 570 6.47 -18.50 7.95
C LYS A 570 6.40 -19.88 7.30
N ARG A 571 6.83 -20.03 6.04
CA ARG A 571 6.81 -21.30 5.33
C ARG A 571 7.81 -22.30 5.94
N PRO A 572 7.47 -23.60 5.94
CA PRO A 572 8.42 -24.65 6.31
C PRO A 572 9.63 -24.69 5.37
N LEU A 573 10.69 -25.37 5.80
CA LEU A 573 11.96 -25.41 5.06
C LEU A 573 11.82 -26.11 3.70
N PHE A 574 11.11 -27.24 3.67
CA PHE A 574 11.02 -28.09 2.48
C PHE A 574 9.92 -27.61 1.53
N PRO A 575 10.22 -27.49 0.21
CA PRO A 575 9.19 -27.26 -0.79
C PRO A 575 8.32 -28.53 -0.97
N PRO A 576 7.15 -28.41 -1.61
CA PRO A 576 6.43 -29.58 -2.15
C PRO A 576 7.36 -30.42 -3.05
N PRO A 577 7.26 -31.77 -3.07
CA PRO A 577 6.36 -32.65 -2.33
C PRO A 577 6.87 -33.02 -0.92
N PHE A 578 8.14 -32.74 -0.60
CA PHE A 578 8.77 -33.12 0.67
C PHE A 578 8.23 -32.36 1.89
N ILE A 579 7.42 -31.33 1.66
CA ILE A 579 6.70 -30.59 2.70
C ILE A 579 5.88 -31.51 3.62
N ILE A 580 5.40 -32.66 3.11
CA ILE A 580 4.64 -33.64 3.88
C ILE A 580 5.40 -34.12 5.12
N ILE A 581 6.73 -34.27 5.02
CA ILE A 581 7.59 -34.66 6.14
C ILE A 581 7.54 -33.61 7.24
N SER A 582 7.56 -32.32 6.89
CA SER A 582 7.42 -31.22 7.86
C SER A 582 6.03 -31.21 8.50
N HIS A 583 4.97 -31.52 7.75
CA HIS A 583 3.62 -31.61 8.32
C HIS A 583 3.49 -32.80 9.28
N ILE A 584 3.94 -33.98 8.87
CA ILE A 584 3.96 -35.19 9.70
C ILE A 584 4.76 -34.92 10.98
N TRP A 585 5.96 -34.34 10.88
CA TRP A 585 6.79 -33.98 12.02
C TRP A 585 6.07 -33.00 12.99
N ARG A 586 5.36 -32.00 12.47
CA ARG A 586 4.57 -31.07 13.29
C ARG A 586 3.39 -31.75 13.99
N ILE A 587 2.70 -32.66 13.30
CA ILE A 587 1.60 -33.44 13.87
C ILE A 587 2.13 -34.34 14.98
N ILE A 588 3.25 -35.03 14.74
CA ILE A 588 3.94 -35.85 15.75
C ILE A 588 4.26 -34.99 16.98
N ILE A 589 4.94 -33.84 16.81
CA ILE A 589 5.25 -32.95 17.94
C ILE A 589 3.97 -32.51 18.69
N TYR A 590 2.91 -32.19 17.97
CA TYR A 590 1.64 -31.77 18.57
C TYR A 590 0.97 -32.89 19.37
N VAL A 591 0.91 -34.10 18.82
CA VAL A 591 0.32 -35.27 19.48
C VAL A 591 1.16 -35.67 20.70
N PHE A 592 2.49 -35.68 20.58
CA PHE A 592 3.39 -35.98 21.70
C PHE A 592 3.35 -34.90 22.78
N SER A 593 3.28 -33.61 22.43
CA SER A 593 3.21 -32.54 23.43
C SER A 593 1.88 -32.53 24.18
N HIS A 594 0.78 -32.87 23.51
CA HIS A 594 -0.54 -32.98 24.12
C HIS A 594 -0.70 -34.25 24.96
N SER A 595 -0.14 -35.38 24.50
CA SER A 595 -0.28 -36.68 25.19
C SER A 595 0.73 -36.88 26.33
N PHE A 596 1.95 -36.32 26.24
CA PHE A 596 3.02 -36.56 27.22
C PHE A 596 3.41 -35.34 28.08
N LYS A 597 2.74 -34.18 27.95
CA LYS A 597 3.04 -32.93 28.70
C LYS A 597 4.54 -32.54 28.68
N ILE A 598 5.30 -32.92 27.65
CA ILE A 598 6.74 -32.59 27.54
C ILE A 598 6.89 -31.13 27.09
N LYS A 599 6.75 -30.22 28.07
CA LYS A 599 6.81 -28.75 27.90
C LYS A 599 8.12 -28.29 27.26
N TRP A 600 9.24 -28.97 27.53
CA TRP A 600 10.58 -28.56 27.07
C TRP A 600 10.75 -28.65 25.54
N PHE A 601 10.24 -29.71 24.90
CA PHE A 601 10.31 -29.88 23.45
C PHE A 601 9.41 -28.89 22.70
N TYR A 602 8.19 -28.68 23.20
CA TYR A 602 7.25 -27.67 22.69
C TYR A 602 7.81 -26.25 22.83
N MET A 603 8.46 -25.94 23.96
CA MET A 603 9.13 -24.64 24.20
C MET A 603 10.30 -24.41 23.24
N LYS A 604 11.13 -25.42 22.93
CA LYS A 604 12.24 -25.30 21.96
C LYS A 604 11.74 -25.03 20.54
N TYR A 605 10.66 -25.72 20.12
CA TYR A 605 9.99 -25.47 18.83
C TYR A 605 9.34 -24.09 18.76
N ILE A 606 8.69 -23.63 19.84
CA ILE A 606 8.15 -22.25 19.95
C ILE A 606 9.25 -21.20 19.96
N LYS A 607 10.39 -21.45 20.62
CA LYS A 607 11.54 -20.52 20.64
C LYS A 607 12.10 -20.31 19.22
N GLN A 608 12.15 -21.38 18.42
CA GLN A 608 12.55 -21.33 17.02
C GLN A 608 11.49 -20.65 16.12
N LYS A 609 10.19 -20.84 16.39
CA LYS A 609 9.08 -20.10 15.76
C LYS A 609 9.07 -18.60 16.13
N ASN A 610 9.53 -18.27 17.34
CA ASN A 610 9.66 -16.89 17.83
C ASN A 610 10.89 -16.17 17.26
N GLN A 611 11.96 -16.89 16.90
CA GLN A 611 13.11 -16.32 16.18
C GLN A 611 12.77 -15.86 14.75
N ALA A 612 11.63 -16.28 14.20
CA ALA A 612 11.09 -15.79 12.93
C ALA A 612 10.24 -14.51 13.07
N LYS A 613 10.20 -13.89 14.26
CA LYS A 613 9.52 -12.61 14.47
C LYS A 613 10.43 -11.47 14.02
N PHE A 614 9.85 -10.52 13.28
CA PHE A 614 10.38 -9.17 12.99
C PHE A 614 10.61 -8.32 14.26
N LYS A 615 10.97 -8.92 15.40
CA LYS A 615 11.07 -8.24 16.69
C LYS A 615 12.46 -8.47 17.24
N ILE A 616 13.27 -7.41 17.27
CA ILE A 616 14.52 -7.39 18.02
C ILE A 616 14.19 -6.76 19.36
N SER A 617 14.40 -7.51 20.44
CA SER A 617 14.40 -6.95 21.80
C SER A 617 15.72 -6.20 21.97
N VAL A 618 15.65 -4.88 21.89
CA VAL A 618 16.81 -3.99 22.04
C VAL A 618 16.98 -3.65 23.52
N ASN A 619 18.23 -3.45 23.98
CA ASN A 619 18.53 -3.04 25.35
C ASN A 619 17.83 -1.71 25.71
N LYS A 620 17.38 -1.57 26.97
CA LYS A 620 16.64 -0.38 27.46
C LYS A 620 17.41 0.94 27.29
N LEU A 621 18.74 0.90 27.25
CA LEU A 621 19.58 2.07 26.99
C LEU A 621 19.50 2.49 25.51
N LEU A 622 19.63 1.52 24.60
CA LEU A 622 19.60 1.78 23.17
C LEU A 622 18.18 2.17 22.70
N THR A 623 17.13 1.64 23.31
CA THR A 623 15.75 2.10 23.03
C THR A 623 15.56 3.57 23.36
N LYS A 624 16.08 4.04 24.50
CA LYS A 624 16.03 5.46 24.88
C LYS A 624 16.81 6.34 23.91
N GLN A 625 18.01 5.93 23.51
CA GLN A 625 18.80 6.68 22.52
C GLN A 625 18.08 6.79 21.17
N LEU A 626 17.42 5.72 20.73
CA LEU A 626 16.66 5.74 19.47
C LEU A 626 15.43 6.64 19.57
N GLU A 627 14.77 6.67 20.73
CA GLU A 627 13.64 7.57 21.01
C GLU A 627 14.06 9.04 21.01
N GLU A 628 15.18 9.38 21.67
CA GLU A 628 15.72 10.74 21.67
C GLU A 628 16.08 11.24 20.27
N ILE A 629 16.66 10.36 19.43
CA ILE A 629 16.96 10.66 18.04
C ILE A 629 15.67 10.85 17.22
N GLU A 630 14.68 9.97 17.40
CA GLU A 630 13.37 10.08 16.75
C GLU A 630 12.68 11.41 17.11
N ASP A 631 12.72 11.79 18.39
CA ASP A 631 12.08 13.00 18.88
C ASP A 631 12.76 14.27 18.35
N ALA A 632 14.11 14.29 18.33
CA ALA A 632 14.88 15.39 17.76
C ALA A 632 14.58 15.58 16.26
N LEU A 633 14.58 14.49 15.49
CA LEU A 633 14.28 14.51 14.06
C LEU A 633 12.83 14.90 13.78
N GLY A 634 11.87 14.39 14.57
CA GLY A 634 10.46 14.75 14.43
C GLY A 634 10.20 16.24 14.64
N ASN A 635 10.88 16.86 15.62
CA ASN A 635 10.80 18.31 15.81
C ASN A 635 11.38 19.08 14.62
N GLU A 636 12.53 18.66 14.12
CA GLU A 636 13.16 19.29 12.95
C GLU A 636 12.30 19.19 11.68
N VAL A 637 11.67 18.03 11.45
CA VAL A 637 10.74 17.80 10.34
C VAL A 637 9.54 18.72 10.46
N TYR A 638 8.94 18.79 11.64
CA TYR A 638 7.83 19.68 11.92
C TYR A 638 8.19 21.15 11.67
N PHE A 639 9.34 21.63 12.17
CA PHE A 639 9.81 23.00 11.92
C PHE A 639 10.02 23.30 10.44
N ILE A 640 10.52 22.34 9.67
CA ILE A 640 10.69 22.51 8.22
C ILE A 640 9.34 22.57 7.51
N SER A 641 8.38 21.72 7.91
CA SER A 641 7.02 21.78 7.37
C SER A 641 6.34 23.13 7.66
N LEU A 642 6.54 23.68 8.87
CA LEU A 642 6.04 25.01 9.23
C LEU A 642 6.69 26.12 8.40
N LYS A 643 8.01 26.10 8.24
CA LYS A 643 8.73 27.07 7.40
C LYS A 643 8.30 27.01 5.95
N ALA A 644 8.04 25.82 5.42
CA ALA A 644 7.55 25.64 4.05
C ALA A 644 6.15 26.26 3.89
N ASN A 645 5.25 25.98 4.84
CA ASN A 645 3.90 26.56 4.82
C ASN A 645 3.94 28.10 4.96
N GLN A 646 4.79 28.63 5.84
CA GLN A 646 4.97 30.08 5.99
C GLN A 646 5.43 30.73 4.67
N LYS A 647 6.41 30.14 3.99
CA LYS A 647 6.87 30.64 2.68
C LYS A 647 5.79 30.57 1.60
N GLN A 648 4.94 29.54 1.60
CA GLN A 648 3.83 29.47 0.67
C GLN A 648 2.79 30.56 0.93
N ILE A 649 2.50 30.83 2.20
CA ILE A 649 1.60 31.93 2.59
C ILE A 649 2.19 33.28 2.19
N GLU A 650 3.49 33.49 2.44
CA GLU A 650 4.22 34.70 2.05
C GLU A 650 4.16 34.92 0.53
N TYR A 651 4.50 33.90 -0.27
CA TYR A 651 4.41 33.96 -1.73
C TYR A 651 2.98 34.22 -2.23
N SER A 652 1.97 33.61 -1.61
CA SER A 652 0.57 33.85 -1.99
C SER A 652 0.12 35.27 -1.63
N ASN A 653 0.61 35.83 -0.53
CA ASN A 653 0.32 37.21 -0.14
C ASN A 653 1.00 38.19 -1.11
N ASP A 654 2.28 37.98 -1.43
CA ASP A 654 3.02 38.79 -2.40
C ASP A 654 2.32 38.78 -3.77
N PHE A 655 1.91 37.60 -4.26
CA PHE A 655 1.18 37.48 -5.52
C PHE A 655 -0.19 38.18 -5.48
N ASN A 656 -0.90 38.12 -4.36
CA ASN A 656 -2.17 38.82 -4.19
C ASN A 656 -1.96 40.34 -4.12
N GLU A 657 -0.91 40.82 -3.46
CA GLU A 657 -0.54 42.23 -3.44
C GLU A 657 -0.25 42.75 -4.85
N GLU A 658 0.57 42.05 -5.65
CA GLU A 658 0.83 42.42 -7.05
C GLU A 658 -0.45 42.52 -7.89
N ARG A 659 -1.40 41.59 -7.70
CA ARG A 659 -2.71 41.63 -8.38
C ARG A 659 -3.57 42.81 -7.95
N VAL A 660 -3.52 43.18 -6.67
CA VAL A 660 -4.26 44.33 -6.15
C VAL A 660 -3.66 45.62 -6.69
N TYR A 661 -2.33 45.77 -6.69
CA TYR A 661 -1.66 46.95 -7.24
C TYR A 661 -1.93 47.14 -8.74
N SER A 662 -1.78 46.08 -9.55
CA SER A 662 -2.09 46.14 -10.98
C SER A 662 -3.56 46.47 -11.26
N SER A 663 -4.49 45.93 -10.46
CA SER A 663 -5.91 46.26 -10.56
C SER A 663 -6.19 47.73 -10.18
N GLN A 664 -5.55 48.24 -9.13
CA GLN A 664 -5.67 49.64 -8.72
C GLN A 664 -5.11 50.59 -9.78
N GLU A 665 -3.99 50.24 -10.44
CA GLU A 665 -3.41 51.04 -11.52
C GLU A 665 -4.31 51.10 -12.76
N ILE A 666 -4.94 49.98 -13.14
CA ILE A 666 -5.94 49.93 -14.22
C ILE A 666 -7.17 50.78 -13.87
N VAL A 667 -7.61 50.78 -12.61
CA VAL A 667 -8.73 51.62 -12.16
C VAL A 667 -8.34 53.11 -12.19
N LEU A 668 -7.15 53.47 -11.69
CA LEU A 668 -6.65 54.84 -11.71
C LEU A 668 -6.47 55.39 -13.13
N THR A 669 -5.96 54.57 -14.06
CA THR A 669 -5.84 54.97 -15.47
C THR A 669 -7.21 55.20 -16.09
N LYS A 670 -8.20 54.33 -15.83
CA LYS A 670 -9.59 54.54 -16.28
C LYS A 670 -10.25 55.78 -15.69
N ILE A 671 -10.02 56.08 -14.41
CA ILE A 671 -10.52 57.29 -13.77
C ILE A 671 -9.92 58.53 -14.46
N LYS A 672 -8.60 58.55 -14.67
CA LYS A 672 -7.92 59.66 -15.37
C LYS A 672 -8.43 59.84 -16.80
N THR A 673 -8.72 58.77 -17.54
CA THR A 673 -9.30 58.89 -18.89
C THR A 673 -10.71 59.46 -18.83
N LEU A 674 -11.54 59.04 -17.87
CA LEU A 674 -12.89 59.59 -17.68
C LEU A 674 -12.86 61.06 -17.27
N GLU A 675 -11.95 61.46 -16.37
CA GLU A 675 -11.75 62.86 -16.00
C GLU A 675 -11.40 63.73 -17.22
N ASN A 676 -10.49 63.25 -18.07
CA ASN A 676 -10.13 63.93 -19.32
C ASN A 676 -11.31 64.04 -20.29
N GLU A 677 -12.11 62.97 -20.43
CA GLU A 677 -13.33 62.98 -21.25
C GLU A 677 -14.35 63.99 -20.72
N VAL A 678 -14.63 64.00 -19.41
CA VAL A 678 -15.54 64.96 -18.78
C VAL A 678 -15.07 66.40 -19.00
N GLN A 679 -13.78 66.66 -18.82
CA GLN A 679 -13.23 68.00 -19.02
C GLN A 679 -13.27 68.46 -20.48
N SER A 680 -13.13 67.52 -21.42
CA SER A 680 -13.31 67.80 -22.84
C SER A 680 -14.76 68.18 -23.18
N VAL A 681 -15.74 67.52 -22.57
CA VAL A 681 -17.17 67.81 -22.74
C VAL A 681 -17.51 69.17 -22.13
N GLN A 682 -16.99 69.49 -20.94
CA GLN A 682 -17.16 70.82 -20.33
C GLN A 682 -16.61 71.93 -21.24
N ASN A 683 -15.42 71.74 -21.81
CA ASN A 683 -14.84 72.71 -22.75
C ASN A 683 -15.68 72.86 -24.03
N GLN A 684 -16.24 71.77 -24.55
CA GLN A 684 -17.16 71.83 -25.70
C GLN A 684 -18.45 72.59 -25.36
N GLN A 685 -19.01 72.39 -24.16
CA GLN A 685 -20.16 73.17 -23.69
C GLN A 685 -19.83 74.66 -23.60
N ILE A 686 -18.71 75.03 -22.98
CA ILE A 686 -18.27 76.43 -22.87
C ILE A 686 -18.10 77.06 -24.26
N ASN A 687 -17.46 76.35 -25.20
CA ASN A 687 -17.31 76.83 -26.57
C ASN A 687 -18.66 77.01 -27.27
N MET A 688 -19.61 76.08 -27.11
CA MET A 688 -20.97 76.25 -27.62
C MET A 688 -21.67 77.47 -27.02
N PHE A 689 -21.56 77.69 -25.71
CA PHE A 689 -22.11 78.86 -25.05
C PHE A 689 -21.52 80.16 -25.61
N GLN A 690 -20.19 80.23 -25.80
CA GLN A 690 -19.54 81.38 -26.41
C GLN A 690 -19.99 81.61 -27.86
N TYR A 691 -20.19 80.55 -28.64
CA TYR A 691 -20.74 80.65 -30.00
C TYR A 691 -22.19 81.14 -30.02
N LEU A 692 -23.02 80.66 -29.09
CA LEU A 692 -24.39 81.13 -28.92
C LEU A 692 -24.43 82.60 -28.51
N GLU A 693 -23.55 83.02 -27.59
CA GLU A 693 -23.41 84.42 -27.18
C GLU A 693 -22.96 85.31 -28.36
N TYR A 694 -22.00 84.83 -29.16
CA TYR A 694 -21.55 85.52 -30.37
C TYR A 694 -22.68 85.65 -31.41
N LEU A 695 -23.45 84.58 -31.64
CA LEU A 695 -24.62 84.59 -32.52
C LEU A 695 -25.71 85.54 -32.00
N MET A 696 -25.98 85.55 -30.69
CA MET A 696 -26.90 86.48 -30.05
C MET A 696 -26.49 87.94 -30.28
N ASN A 697 -25.21 88.23 -30.05
CA ASN A 697 -24.65 89.56 -30.25
C ASN A 697 -24.61 89.96 -31.73
N GLY A 698 -24.42 88.99 -32.63
CA GLY A 698 -24.54 89.16 -34.08
C GLY A 698 -25.97 89.47 -34.53
N MET A 699 -26.97 88.75 -34.00
CA MET A 699 -28.39 89.02 -34.29
C MET A 699 -28.82 90.39 -33.77
N LYS A 700 -28.38 90.80 -32.56
CA LYS A 700 -28.60 92.15 -32.03
C LYS A 700 -27.99 93.27 -32.87
N LYS A 701 -26.94 92.99 -33.67
CA LYS A 701 -26.33 93.96 -34.58
C LYS A 701 -27.03 94.06 -35.94
N ILE A 702 -27.76 93.03 -36.35
CA ILE A 702 -28.44 92.98 -37.66
C ILE A 702 -29.90 93.46 -37.54
N GLY A 703 -30.56 93.27 -36.40
CA GLY A 703 -31.83 93.91 -36.07
C GLY A 703 -31.60 95.09 -35.13
N GLY A 704 -31.65 96.33 -35.64
CA GLY A 704 -31.71 97.50 -34.78
C GLY A 704 -33.00 97.47 -33.95
N ASP A 705 -32.86 97.53 -32.63
CA ASP A 705 -33.84 97.74 -31.55
C ASP A 705 -35.14 96.91 -31.48
N ASP A 706 -35.47 96.09 -32.48
CA ASP A 706 -36.64 95.22 -32.48
C ASP A 706 -36.21 93.75 -32.58
N ILE A 707 -36.01 93.08 -31.45
CA ILE A 707 -36.31 91.66 -31.19
C ILE A 707 -36.09 91.45 -29.68
N GLU A 708 -37.17 91.48 -28.91
CA GLU A 708 -37.21 90.91 -27.56
C GLU A 708 -36.98 89.39 -27.67
N MET A 709 -36.05 88.85 -26.87
CA MET A 709 -35.96 87.40 -26.71
C MET A 709 -37.16 86.87 -25.91
N PRO A 710 -37.73 85.72 -26.30
CA PRO A 710 -38.79 85.08 -25.52
C PRO A 710 -38.25 84.65 -24.14
N GLN A 711 -38.99 84.98 -23.08
CA GLN A 711 -38.66 84.75 -21.64
C GLN A 711 -38.08 83.38 -21.31
N ARG A 712 -38.42 82.34 -22.08
CA ARG A 712 -37.92 80.98 -21.87
C ARG A 712 -36.40 80.83 -22.03
N CYS A 713 -35.76 81.69 -22.83
CA CYS A 713 -34.30 81.67 -23.00
C CYS A 713 -33.55 82.43 -21.88
N GLN A 714 -34.24 83.28 -21.10
CA GLN A 714 -33.64 83.96 -19.94
C GLN A 714 -33.61 83.04 -18.73
N ASP A 715 -34.69 82.28 -18.50
CA ASP A 715 -34.78 81.36 -17.37
C ASP A 715 -33.72 80.25 -17.43
N ASP A 716 -33.39 79.75 -18.63
CA ASP A 716 -32.35 78.73 -18.83
C ASP A 716 -30.91 79.32 -18.75
N PHE A 717 -30.74 80.64 -18.85
CA PHE A 717 -29.42 81.31 -18.77
C PHE A 717 -29.06 81.70 -17.33
N GLU A 718 -30.03 81.86 -16.43
CA GLU A 718 -29.79 82.06 -15.00
C GLU A 718 -29.65 80.74 -14.20
N LEU A 719 -30.03 79.60 -14.80
CA LEU A 719 -30.01 78.28 -14.15
C LEU A 719 -28.73 77.46 -14.40
N ILE A 720 -27.81 77.97 -15.22
CA ILE A 720 -26.46 77.43 -15.48
C ILE A 720 -25.44 78.37 -14.84
#